data_AF-A0A928D7Y5-F1
#
_entry.id   AF-A0A928D7Y5-F1
#
_cell.length_a   1.000
_cell.length_b   1.000
_cell.length_c   1.000
_cell.angle_alpha   90.00
_cell.angle_beta   90.00
_cell.angle_gamma   90.00
#
_symmetry.space_group_name_H-M   'P 1'
#
loop_
_entity.id
_entity.type
_entity.pdbx_description
1 polymer ?
#
loop_
_entity_poly.entity_id
_entity_poly.type
_entity_poly.pdbx_seq_one_letter_code
_entity_poly.pdbx_strand_id
1 'polypeptide(L)'
;MMKHSRKPCLHGVYAGLFGKVFTAFIAAAAVTLAYGADYYVDANYGNDAWDGTTATIPDQATIEAGGTIAGPRKTLHAMMSDERVVAGDTVWAAEGDYKEGGTVNGEGTTINRVQVKGGVMLRASGSRDKTFISGANDTENKYTAGATRCVFFLPPVNVEDGYGIVKGFTIRKGRTAPGRMVLNEKNEEEEVKEYGGGTTGSGLVSECVFDANGDKPSRGGSMYKGYAIRCRFKSVDNGFHAYKGTWIISSVFDEDRPYDECTIVNCTFFGDSRTRDCNTYNCLYIGTGASNSGQGIKQDDGTYSNITVHKHAFSRSEFHPDACTVDDNCRVVSEAETPYDETTYRPLAGSVVIDAGKTSYYVSTTNRAAWRRGAWPAEAAKDYYGNDRVVNGKIDVGCGERQSGSSLMITDESDGLTVDGAEKGLSQISDSTEITFSRTFTSDKLCMGVIVNGEFHSFGGTTSDVPYVVTHPGGDKFDYSITAVYETDQKDWYVSPDGNNANKGYHRNCPRKTLDKAMELATENAGHVVHAAAGTYDSFAEGEEYASANSRVTVKAGVGLVADEWPLKETVIRGASDTTEKANKYGNGPNAVRCVTVEKNGYVCGFKLTGGRTDNTEDSKAARTCGGGAYLKESAALIDCEITGNGTGYRGSVVYSNES
;
A
#
# COMPACT_ATOMS: atom_id res chain seq x y z
N MET A 1 -28.65 25.09 -62.49
CA MET A 1 -29.24 25.62 -61.24
C MET A 1 -28.53 24.97 -60.06
N MET A 2 -27.69 25.74 -59.38
CA MET A 2 -26.86 25.30 -58.25
C MET A 2 -27.74 24.96 -57.04
N LYS A 3 -27.57 23.77 -56.45
CA LYS A 3 -28.08 23.44 -55.11
C LYS A 3 -26.90 23.32 -54.16
N HIS A 4 -26.84 24.22 -53.19
CA HIS A 4 -25.87 24.23 -52.11
C HIS A 4 -26.01 22.99 -51.22
N SER A 5 -24.92 22.25 -51.10
CA SER A 5 -24.66 21.27 -50.04
C SER A 5 -24.23 22.00 -48.77
N ARG A 6 -24.95 21.79 -47.66
CA ARG A 6 -24.48 22.14 -46.31
C ARG A 6 -24.02 20.85 -45.63
N LYS A 7 -22.73 20.78 -45.29
CA LYS A 7 -22.18 19.77 -44.38
C LYS A 7 -22.55 20.14 -42.93
N PRO A 8 -22.94 19.19 -42.08
CA PRO A 8 -22.82 19.33 -40.63
C PRO A 8 -21.43 18.87 -40.15
N CYS A 9 -20.87 19.63 -39.22
CA CYS A 9 -19.61 19.37 -38.52
C CYS A 9 -19.71 18.11 -37.66
N LEU A 10 -18.73 17.20 -37.78
CA LEU A 10 -18.46 16.17 -36.78
C LEU A 10 -17.86 16.83 -35.53
N HIS A 11 -18.64 16.87 -34.45
CA HIS A 11 -18.11 16.86 -33.08
C HIS A 11 -18.56 15.54 -32.45
N GLY A 12 -17.63 14.74 -31.96
CA GLY A 12 -17.95 13.61 -31.09
C GLY A 12 -17.24 12.30 -31.43
N VAL A 13 -15.91 12.24 -31.29
CA VAL A 13 -15.18 10.97 -31.12
C VAL A 13 -13.92 11.19 -30.28
N TYR A 14 -14.02 11.53 -28.99
CA TYR A 14 -12.85 11.41 -28.08
C TYR A 14 -13.16 11.04 -26.61
N ALA A 15 -14.44 11.00 -26.20
CA ALA A 15 -14.79 10.57 -24.83
C ALA A 15 -14.74 9.04 -24.59
N GLY A 16 -14.39 8.23 -25.59
CA GLY A 16 -14.48 6.77 -25.53
C GLY A 16 -13.22 6.01 -25.08
N LEU A 17 -12.07 6.68 -24.98
CA LEU A 17 -10.80 6.00 -24.71
C LEU A 17 -10.40 5.99 -23.22
N PHE A 18 -10.79 7.01 -22.44
CA PHE A 18 -10.48 7.08 -21.00
C PHE A 18 -11.27 6.07 -20.15
N GLY A 19 -12.49 5.72 -20.56
CA GLY A 19 -13.31 4.74 -19.83
C GLY A 19 -12.78 3.31 -19.89
N LYS A 20 -12.22 2.88 -21.04
CA LYS A 20 -11.85 1.47 -21.27
C LYS A 20 -10.57 1.03 -20.58
N VAL A 21 -9.64 1.96 -20.31
CA VAL A 21 -8.40 1.66 -19.57
C VAL A 21 -8.68 1.52 -18.07
N PHE A 22 -9.71 2.21 -17.55
CA PHE A 22 -10.08 2.12 -16.13
C PHE A 22 -11.00 0.93 -15.81
N THR A 23 -11.87 0.49 -16.74
CA THR A 23 -12.70 -0.71 -16.51
C THR A 23 -11.88 -2.01 -16.47
N ALA A 24 -10.73 -2.04 -17.15
CA ALA A 24 -9.81 -3.19 -17.09
C ALA A 24 -9.14 -3.36 -15.71
N PHE A 25 -9.10 -2.30 -14.88
CA PHE A 25 -8.57 -2.38 -13.51
C PHE A 25 -9.58 -2.88 -12.47
N ILE A 26 -10.90 -2.86 -12.78
CA ILE A 26 -11.95 -3.23 -11.81
C ILE A 26 -12.50 -4.65 -12.08
N ALA A 27 -12.31 -5.21 -13.28
CA ALA A 27 -12.82 -6.55 -13.62
C ALA A 27 -11.91 -7.73 -13.19
N ALA A 28 -10.86 -7.50 -12.38
CA ALA A 28 -9.99 -8.56 -11.85
C ALA A 28 -10.40 -9.08 -10.45
N ALA A 29 -11.46 -8.54 -9.84
CA ALA A 29 -11.79 -8.79 -8.44
C ALA A 29 -13.04 -9.69 -8.27
N ALA A 30 -12.95 -10.96 -8.68
CA ALA A 30 -13.79 -12.06 -8.17
C ALA A 30 -13.40 -13.43 -8.75
N VAL A 31 -12.23 -13.58 -9.37
CA VAL A 31 -11.66 -14.92 -9.54
C VAL A 31 -11.19 -15.33 -8.15
N THR A 32 -11.73 -16.43 -7.62
CA THR A 32 -11.06 -17.20 -6.57
C THR A 32 -9.65 -17.51 -7.06
N LEU A 33 -8.71 -16.59 -6.82
CA LEU A 33 -7.28 -16.84 -6.94
C LEU A 33 -7.02 -17.94 -5.93
N ALA A 34 -7.02 -19.18 -6.42
CA ALA A 34 -6.33 -20.24 -5.71
C ALA A 34 -4.94 -19.68 -5.43
N TYR A 35 -4.57 -19.56 -4.15
CA TYR A 35 -3.24 -19.11 -3.77
C TYR A 35 -2.25 -20.00 -4.52
N GLY A 36 -1.42 -19.40 -5.36
CA GLY A 36 -0.34 -20.11 -6.04
C GLY A 36 0.66 -20.64 -5.02
N ALA A 37 1.53 -21.53 -5.46
CA ALA A 37 2.58 -22.09 -4.64
C ALA A 37 3.63 -21.02 -4.28
N ASP A 38 4.27 -21.24 -3.13
CA ASP A 38 5.44 -20.47 -2.71
C ASP A 38 6.72 -21.22 -3.09
N TYR A 39 7.67 -20.45 -3.62
CA TYR A 39 8.96 -20.90 -4.08
C TYR A 39 10.06 -20.02 -3.48
N TYR A 40 11.25 -20.57 -3.27
CA TYR A 40 12.31 -19.90 -2.51
C TYR A 40 13.63 -19.88 -3.26
N VAL A 41 14.30 -18.73 -3.22
CA VAL A 41 15.66 -18.54 -3.72
C VAL A 41 16.54 -17.85 -2.67
N ASP A 42 17.79 -18.24 -2.61
CA ASP A 42 18.79 -17.69 -1.69
C ASP A 42 20.14 -17.59 -2.41
N ALA A 43 20.60 -16.36 -2.65
CA ALA A 43 21.83 -16.12 -3.40
C ALA A 43 23.10 -16.64 -2.70
N ASN A 44 23.07 -16.75 -1.37
CA ASN A 44 24.23 -17.07 -0.54
C ASN A 44 24.30 -18.56 -0.19
N TYR A 45 23.13 -19.17 0.08
CA TYR A 45 23.04 -20.53 0.61
C TYR A 45 22.26 -21.50 -0.30
N GLY A 46 21.62 -21.01 -1.35
CA GLY A 46 20.85 -21.85 -2.27
C GLY A 46 21.70 -22.69 -3.21
N ASN A 47 21.05 -23.68 -3.83
CA ASN A 47 21.64 -24.52 -4.89
C ASN A 47 20.61 -24.74 -6.00
N ASP A 48 20.98 -24.48 -7.26
CA ASP A 48 20.07 -24.62 -8.40
C ASP A 48 19.65 -26.07 -8.70
N ALA A 49 20.33 -27.06 -8.10
CA ALA A 49 19.89 -28.45 -8.12
C ALA A 49 18.75 -28.77 -7.13
N TRP A 50 18.46 -27.87 -6.18
CA TRP A 50 17.35 -28.04 -5.24
C TRP A 50 16.02 -27.63 -5.88
N ASP A 51 14.92 -28.10 -5.29
CA ASP A 51 13.59 -27.93 -5.89
C ASP A 51 12.94 -26.56 -5.62
N GLY A 52 13.49 -25.77 -4.71
CA GLY A 52 13.00 -24.44 -4.39
C GLY A 52 11.70 -24.40 -3.59
N THR A 53 11.20 -25.52 -3.05
CA THR A 53 9.88 -25.59 -2.41
C THR A 53 9.87 -25.18 -0.93
N THR A 54 11.04 -24.96 -0.33
CA THR A 54 11.19 -24.49 1.05
C THR A 54 12.35 -23.51 1.19
N ALA A 55 12.25 -22.58 2.14
CA ALA A 55 13.33 -21.66 2.50
C ALA A 55 14.44 -22.35 3.32
N THR A 56 14.16 -23.51 3.91
CA THR A 56 15.10 -24.20 4.81
C THR A 56 16.30 -24.72 4.03
N ILE A 57 17.50 -24.42 4.51
CA ILE A 57 18.74 -24.99 3.97
C ILE A 57 18.83 -26.45 4.44
N PRO A 58 18.91 -27.44 3.52
CA PRO A 58 19.04 -28.85 3.88
C PRO A 58 20.37 -29.09 4.60
N ASP A 59 20.37 -30.00 5.56
CA ASP A 59 21.60 -30.40 6.24
C ASP A 59 22.54 -31.21 5.32
N GLN A 60 23.81 -31.31 5.71
CA GLN A 60 24.83 -32.00 4.92
C GLN A 60 24.47 -33.48 4.65
N ALA A 61 23.82 -34.15 5.61
CA ALA A 61 23.40 -35.54 5.45
C ALA A 61 22.32 -35.69 4.36
N THR A 62 21.37 -34.76 4.30
CA THR A 62 20.33 -34.70 3.26
C THR A 62 20.95 -34.44 1.88
N ILE A 63 21.96 -33.56 1.82
CA ILE A 63 22.68 -33.27 0.57
C ILE A 63 23.44 -34.52 0.08
N GLU A 64 24.12 -35.24 0.98
CA GLU A 64 24.91 -36.44 0.66
C GLU A 64 24.05 -37.64 0.27
N ALA A 65 22.81 -37.74 0.76
CA ALA A 65 21.87 -38.79 0.40
C ALA A 65 21.43 -38.74 -1.08
N GLY A 66 21.54 -37.58 -1.73
CA GLY A 66 21.16 -37.36 -3.12
C GLY A 66 19.64 -37.33 -3.37
N GLY A 67 19.24 -37.29 -4.64
CA GLY A 67 17.83 -37.16 -5.06
C GLY A 67 17.34 -35.72 -5.17
N THR A 68 16.02 -35.54 -5.27
CA THR A 68 15.39 -34.21 -5.26
C THR A 68 15.42 -33.67 -3.84
N ILE A 69 16.24 -32.64 -3.61
CA ILE A 69 16.40 -32.04 -2.28
C ILE A 69 15.47 -30.83 -2.18
N ALA A 70 14.68 -30.80 -1.12
CA ALA A 70 13.89 -29.64 -0.75
C ALA A 70 14.80 -28.56 -0.13
N GLY A 71 14.87 -27.40 -0.78
CA GLY A 71 15.70 -26.27 -0.35
C GLY A 71 15.66 -25.13 -1.37
N PRO A 72 16.10 -23.91 -1.02
CA PRO A 72 16.01 -22.76 -1.91
C PRO A 72 16.98 -22.87 -3.10
N ARG A 73 16.55 -22.42 -4.27
CA ARG A 73 17.47 -22.32 -5.43
C ARG A 73 18.47 -21.19 -5.25
N LYS A 74 19.62 -21.28 -5.93
CA LYS A 74 20.67 -20.26 -5.81
C LYS A 74 20.34 -19.02 -6.64
N THR A 75 19.90 -19.22 -7.88
CA THR A 75 19.70 -18.15 -8.86
C THR A 75 18.23 -17.90 -9.15
N LEU A 76 17.89 -16.63 -9.36
CA LEU A 76 16.57 -16.21 -9.81
C LEU A 76 16.22 -16.82 -11.17
N HIS A 77 17.22 -16.93 -12.06
CA HIS A 77 17.06 -17.54 -13.37
C HIS A 77 16.62 -19.00 -13.26
N ALA A 78 17.34 -19.83 -12.50
CA ALA A 78 17.01 -21.24 -12.37
C ALA A 78 15.61 -21.45 -11.82
N MET A 79 15.19 -20.65 -10.83
CA MET A 79 13.83 -20.74 -10.30
C MET A 79 12.79 -20.33 -11.34
N MET A 80 12.94 -19.17 -11.99
CA MET A 80 11.94 -18.69 -12.96
C MET A 80 11.88 -19.54 -14.23
N SER A 81 12.93 -20.29 -14.56
CA SER A 81 12.91 -21.24 -15.67
C SER A 81 12.26 -22.59 -15.33
N ASP A 82 11.92 -22.84 -14.06
CA ASP A 82 11.20 -24.04 -13.66
C ASP A 82 9.77 -24.03 -14.23
N GLU A 83 9.36 -25.11 -14.89
CA GLU A 83 8.02 -25.24 -15.47
C GLU A 83 6.91 -25.27 -14.40
N ARG A 84 7.25 -25.62 -13.15
CA ARG A 84 6.30 -25.65 -12.04
C ARG A 84 5.87 -24.26 -11.59
N VAL A 85 6.70 -23.24 -11.80
CA VAL A 85 6.37 -21.84 -11.47
C VAL A 85 5.44 -21.28 -12.53
N VAL A 86 4.17 -21.08 -12.18
CA VAL A 86 3.08 -20.65 -13.06
C VAL A 86 2.36 -19.40 -12.54
N ALA A 87 1.49 -18.80 -13.35
CA ALA A 87 0.73 -17.63 -12.95
C ALA A 87 -0.06 -17.87 -11.64
N GLY A 88 -0.01 -16.91 -10.73
CA GLY A 88 -0.55 -17.01 -9.37
C GLY A 88 0.49 -17.33 -8.29
N ASP A 89 1.64 -17.89 -8.67
CA ASP A 89 2.70 -18.29 -7.73
C ASP A 89 3.53 -17.10 -7.22
N THR A 90 4.17 -17.30 -6.07
CA THR A 90 5.11 -16.35 -5.49
C THR A 90 6.51 -16.97 -5.35
N VAL A 91 7.52 -16.27 -5.81
CA VAL A 91 8.94 -16.59 -5.59
C VAL A 91 9.52 -15.61 -4.57
N TRP A 92 9.87 -16.12 -3.40
CA TRP A 92 10.51 -15.41 -2.30
C TRP A 92 12.03 -15.44 -2.44
N ALA A 93 12.65 -14.27 -2.41
CA ALA A 93 14.09 -14.10 -2.47
C ALA A 93 14.65 -13.63 -1.14
N ALA A 94 15.49 -14.45 -0.51
CA ALA A 94 16.24 -14.10 0.69
C ALA A 94 17.19 -12.91 0.45
N GLU A 95 17.64 -12.28 1.53
CA GLU A 95 18.63 -11.20 1.44
C GLU A 95 19.92 -11.70 0.76
N GLY A 96 20.45 -10.91 -0.17
CA GLY A 96 21.59 -11.31 -0.98
C GLY A 96 21.69 -10.55 -2.30
N ASP A 97 22.82 -10.75 -2.99
CA ASP A 97 23.09 -10.14 -4.29
C ASP A 97 22.95 -11.16 -5.42
N TYR A 98 21.78 -11.15 -6.09
CA TYR A 98 21.47 -12.03 -7.21
C TYR A 98 22.15 -11.52 -8.49
N LYS A 99 23.46 -11.80 -8.58
CA LYS A 99 24.36 -11.44 -9.68
C LYS A 99 24.83 -12.63 -10.53
N GLU A 100 24.36 -13.83 -10.22
CA GLU A 100 24.67 -15.06 -10.94
C GLU A 100 23.49 -15.50 -11.80
N GLY A 101 23.78 -16.38 -12.77
CA GLY A 101 22.79 -16.86 -13.73
C GLY A 101 22.38 -15.82 -14.76
N GLY A 102 21.51 -16.27 -15.65
CA GLY A 102 20.83 -15.45 -16.63
C GLY A 102 20.57 -16.20 -17.92
N THR A 103 19.62 -15.68 -18.68
CA THR A 103 19.25 -16.25 -19.98
C THR A 103 19.11 -15.15 -21.01
N VAL A 104 19.42 -15.54 -22.25
CA VAL A 104 19.23 -14.71 -23.42
C VAL A 104 17.78 -14.88 -23.87
N ASN A 105 17.05 -13.78 -24.02
CA ASN A 105 15.74 -13.85 -24.67
C ASN A 105 15.93 -14.15 -26.16
N GLY A 106 14.98 -14.83 -26.80
CA GLY A 106 15.05 -15.23 -28.22
C GLY A 106 15.20 -14.07 -29.25
N GLU A 107 15.39 -12.84 -28.78
CA GLU A 107 15.50 -11.61 -29.58
C GLU A 107 16.94 -11.06 -29.69
N GLY A 108 17.96 -11.61 -29.04
CA GLY A 108 19.28 -10.95 -29.12
C GLY A 108 20.44 -11.55 -28.33
N THR A 109 21.36 -10.66 -27.93
CA THR A 109 22.61 -10.99 -27.23
C THR A 109 22.62 -10.58 -25.75
N THR A 110 21.54 -9.96 -25.27
CA THR A 110 21.45 -9.50 -23.89
C THR A 110 21.10 -10.64 -22.94
N ILE A 111 21.89 -10.78 -21.88
CA ILE A 111 21.59 -11.70 -20.79
C ILE A 111 20.64 -10.98 -19.83
N ASN A 112 19.66 -11.69 -19.27
CA ASN A 112 18.74 -11.18 -18.25
C ASN A 112 18.95 -12.00 -16.98
N ARG A 113 19.21 -11.37 -15.82
CA ARG A 113 19.37 -12.12 -14.54
C ARG A 113 18.12 -12.91 -14.20
N VAL A 114 16.96 -12.35 -14.51
CA VAL A 114 15.69 -13.02 -14.32
C VAL A 114 14.71 -12.69 -15.44
N GLN A 115 13.97 -13.71 -15.88
CA GLN A 115 12.81 -13.57 -16.76
C GLN A 115 11.54 -13.85 -15.95
N VAL A 116 10.82 -12.81 -15.55
CA VAL A 116 9.61 -12.95 -14.73
C VAL A 116 8.43 -13.25 -15.64
N LYS A 117 7.78 -14.40 -15.41
CA LYS A 117 6.59 -14.85 -16.14
C LYS A 117 5.37 -13.96 -15.82
N GLY A 118 4.44 -13.86 -16.76
CA GLY A 118 3.13 -13.25 -16.51
C GLY A 118 2.43 -13.93 -15.33
N GLY A 119 1.81 -13.14 -14.45
CA GLY A 119 1.10 -13.61 -13.26
C GLY A 119 1.95 -14.12 -12.10
N VAL A 120 3.27 -14.19 -12.24
CA VAL A 120 4.17 -14.60 -11.15
C VAL A 120 4.64 -13.38 -10.37
N MET A 121 4.64 -13.47 -9.04
CA MET A 121 5.22 -12.46 -8.16
C MET A 121 6.62 -12.88 -7.71
N LEU A 122 7.64 -12.11 -8.08
CA LEU A 122 8.97 -12.16 -7.51
C LEU A 122 9.10 -11.14 -6.37
N ARG A 123 9.36 -11.60 -5.15
CA ARG A 123 9.32 -10.77 -3.95
C ARG A 123 10.56 -10.97 -3.08
N ALA A 124 11.20 -9.89 -2.67
CA ALA A 124 12.20 -9.93 -1.61
C ALA A 124 11.54 -10.26 -0.27
N SER A 125 12.11 -11.20 0.49
CA SER A 125 11.65 -11.55 1.84
C SER A 125 12.24 -10.62 2.90
N GLY A 126 13.44 -10.09 2.67
CA GLY A 126 14.10 -9.12 3.54
C GLY A 126 14.01 -7.68 3.04
N SER A 127 14.82 -6.81 3.63
CA SER A 127 14.79 -5.39 3.30
C SER A 127 15.38 -5.11 1.90
N ARG A 128 14.84 -4.09 1.22
CA ARG A 128 15.21 -3.77 -0.17
C ARG A 128 16.64 -3.28 -0.33
N ASP A 129 17.24 -2.78 0.75
CA ASP A 129 18.64 -2.35 0.82
C ASP A 129 19.62 -3.52 1.04
N LYS A 130 19.11 -4.75 1.22
CA LYS A 130 19.91 -5.98 1.35
C LYS A 130 19.60 -7.03 0.29
N THR A 131 18.53 -6.84 -0.47
CA THR A 131 18.12 -7.77 -1.55
C THR A 131 18.30 -7.12 -2.92
N PHE A 132 19.31 -7.56 -3.67
CA PHE A 132 19.72 -6.93 -4.92
C PHE A 132 19.51 -7.83 -6.14
N ILE A 133 19.02 -7.26 -7.24
CA ILE A 133 19.13 -7.86 -8.58
C ILE A 133 20.18 -7.07 -9.34
N SER A 134 21.37 -7.65 -9.50
CA SER A 134 22.51 -6.94 -10.07
C SER A 134 22.78 -7.39 -11.51
N GLY A 135 22.66 -6.46 -12.45
CA GLY A 135 23.17 -6.64 -13.80
C GLY A 135 24.69 -6.68 -13.85
N ALA A 136 25.26 -6.65 -15.06
CA ALA A 136 26.70 -6.59 -15.25
C ALA A 136 27.06 -5.91 -16.57
N ASN A 137 28.23 -5.27 -16.59
CA ASN A 137 28.87 -4.81 -17.82
C ASN A 137 29.41 -6.02 -18.61
N ASP A 138 29.40 -5.88 -19.93
CA ASP A 138 30.19 -6.74 -20.82
C ASP A 138 31.68 -6.49 -20.53
N THR A 139 32.39 -7.52 -20.07
CA THR A 139 33.82 -7.43 -19.77
C THR A 139 34.71 -7.67 -20.99
N GLU A 140 34.18 -8.26 -22.06
CA GLU A 140 34.99 -8.76 -23.18
C GLU A 140 34.90 -7.90 -24.44
N ASN A 141 33.84 -7.10 -24.63
CA ASN A 141 33.77 -6.23 -25.80
C ASN A 141 33.00 -4.93 -25.56
N LYS A 142 33.51 -3.82 -26.08
CA LYS A 142 32.86 -2.50 -25.94
C LYS A 142 31.52 -2.39 -26.67
N TYR A 143 31.15 -3.38 -27.50
CA TYR A 143 30.06 -3.21 -28.45
C TYR A 143 29.04 -4.34 -28.60
N THR A 144 29.25 -5.59 -28.16
CA THR A 144 28.24 -6.63 -28.42
C THR A 144 28.56 -7.92 -27.65
N ALA A 145 27.55 -8.47 -26.96
CA ALA A 145 27.48 -9.80 -26.32
C ALA A 145 28.15 -9.98 -24.94
N GLY A 146 27.48 -9.46 -23.89
CA GLY A 146 27.86 -9.74 -22.51
C GLY A 146 27.15 -8.87 -21.47
N ALA A 147 26.56 -7.75 -21.90
CA ALA A 147 25.76 -6.91 -21.02
C ALA A 147 24.60 -7.71 -20.41
N THR A 148 24.47 -7.59 -19.09
CA THR A 148 23.43 -8.29 -18.34
C THR A 148 22.42 -7.29 -17.78
N ARG A 149 21.17 -7.43 -18.21
CA ARG A 149 20.00 -6.75 -17.63
C ARG A 149 19.63 -7.38 -16.29
N CYS A 150 19.00 -6.60 -15.42
CA CYS A 150 18.48 -7.16 -14.18
C CYS A 150 17.21 -7.99 -14.44
N VAL A 151 16.15 -7.37 -14.95
CA VAL A 151 14.82 -8.00 -15.06
C VAL A 151 14.29 -7.91 -16.48
N PHE A 152 13.79 -9.03 -16.99
CA PHE A 152 12.99 -9.07 -18.20
C PHE A 152 11.60 -9.64 -17.88
N PHE A 153 10.54 -8.94 -18.28
CA PHE A 153 9.17 -9.41 -18.12
C PHE A 153 8.73 -10.13 -19.39
N LEU A 154 8.41 -11.42 -19.24
CA LEU A 154 7.77 -12.17 -20.30
C LEU A 154 6.32 -11.70 -20.46
N PRO A 155 5.82 -11.58 -21.69
CA PRO A 155 4.40 -11.31 -21.89
C PRO A 155 3.58 -12.44 -21.25
N PRO A 156 2.41 -12.13 -20.68
CA PRO A 156 1.54 -13.17 -20.16
C PRO A 156 1.06 -14.08 -21.31
N VAL A 157 0.94 -15.37 -21.02
CA VAL A 157 0.44 -16.35 -22.00
C VAL A 157 -1.03 -16.08 -22.29
N ASN A 158 -1.80 -15.80 -21.23
CA ASN A 158 -3.18 -15.37 -21.30
C ASN A 158 -3.34 -13.98 -20.68
N VAL A 159 -4.20 -13.13 -21.24
CA VAL A 159 -4.46 -11.79 -20.69
C VAL A 159 -4.89 -11.83 -19.21
N GLU A 160 -5.57 -12.91 -18.83
CA GLU A 160 -6.06 -13.17 -17.47
C GLU A 160 -4.93 -13.47 -16.46
N ASP A 161 -3.77 -13.95 -16.92
CA ASP A 161 -2.62 -14.24 -16.05
C ASP A 161 -2.07 -12.96 -15.41
N GLY A 162 -2.31 -11.79 -16.03
CA GLY A 162 -1.81 -10.52 -15.54
C GLY A 162 -0.30 -10.34 -15.73
N TYR A 163 0.23 -9.22 -15.26
CA TYR A 163 1.64 -8.89 -15.42
C TYR A 163 2.53 -9.65 -14.44
N GLY A 164 3.76 -9.96 -14.85
CA GLY A 164 4.79 -10.36 -13.90
C GLY A 164 5.11 -9.22 -12.94
N ILE A 165 5.33 -9.52 -11.67
CA ILE A 165 5.54 -8.53 -10.60
C ILE A 165 6.93 -8.71 -9.99
N VAL A 166 7.68 -7.61 -9.82
CA VAL A 166 8.89 -7.57 -9.00
C VAL A 166 8.67 -6.61 -7.83
N LYS A 167 8.92 -7.08 -6.60
CA LYS A 167 8.62 -6.32 -5.39
C LYS A 167 9.75 -6.32 -4.37
N GLY A 168 10.12 -5.12 -3.89
CA GLY A 168 10.98 -4.95 -2.72
C GLY A 168 12.48 -5.17 -2.96
N PHE A 169 12.96 -5.03 -4.19
CA PHE A 169 14.39 -5.19 -4.52
C PHE A 169 15.11 -3.87 -4.72
N THR A 170 16.43 -3.85 -4.55
CA THR A 170 17.29 -2.88 -5.23
C THR A 170 17.75 -3.47 -6.57
N ILE A 171 17.25 -2.90 -7.67
CA ILE A 171 17.60 -3.24 -9.04
C ILE A 171 18.78 -2.37 -9.44
N ARG A 172 19.95 -2.97 -9.67
CA ARG A 172 21.18 -2.19 -9.87
C ARG A 172 22.11 -2.69 -10.94
N LYS A 173 22.95 -1.78 -11.46
CA LYS A 173 24.02 -2.09 -12.41
C LYS A 173 23.52 -2.84 -13.66
N GLY A 174 22.24 -2.69 -13.97
CA GLY A 174 21.61 -3.21 -15.18
C GLY A 174 22.17 -2.52 -16.41
N ARG A 175 22.44 -3.30 -17.46
CA ARG A 175 23.03 -2.81 -18.72
C ARG A 175 22.38 -3.53 -19.90
N THR A 176 22.23 -2.82 -21.01
CA THR A 176 21.87 -3.40 -22.31
C THR A 176 23.06 -3.32 -23.26
N ALA A 177 23.11 -4.17 -24.28
CA ALA A 177 24.14 -3.99 -25.30
C ALA A 177 23.88 -2.65 -26.01
N PRO A 178 24.93 -1.88 -26.34
CA PRO A 178 24.76 -0.75 -27.25
C PRO A 178 24.17 -1.29 -28.55
N GLY A 179 23.19 -0.59 -29.13
CA GLY A 179 22.41 -1.09 -30.26
C GLY A 179 23.32 -1.68 -31.34
N ARG A 180 22.99 -2.90 -31.80
CA ARG A 180 23.76 -3.55 -32.85
C ARG A 180 23.35 -2.93 -34.18
N MET A 181 24.32 -2.52 -35.00
CA MET A 181 24.04 -2.23 -36.41
C MET A 181 23.75 -3.56 -37.12
N VAL A 182 22.51 -3.74 -37.55
CA VAL A 182 22.06 -4.88 -38.35
C VAL A 182 21.67 -4.34 -39.72
N LEU A 183 22.05 -5.03 -40.79
CA LEU A 183 21.59 -4.65 -42.12
C LEU A 183 20.09 -4.92 -42.21
N ASN A 184 19.30 -3.89 -42.51
CA ASN A 184 17.87 -4.03 -42.77
C ASN A 184 17.63 -4.77 -44.10
N GLU A 185 16.35 -5.00 -44.47
CA GLU A 185 15.99 -5.68 -45.72
C GLU A 185 16.51 -4.99 -47.00
N LYS A 186 16.95 -3.73 -46.89
CA LYS A 186 17.55 -2.94 -47.97
C LYS A 186 19.08 -2.94 -47.95
N ASN A 187 19.72 -3.73 -47.07
CA ASN A 187 21.15 -3.69 -46.79
C ASN A 187 21.66 -2.33 -46.29
N GLU A 188 20.81 -1.55 -45.62
CA GLU A 188 21.22 -0.33 -44.93
C GLU A 188 21.47 -0.68 -43.45
N GLU A 189 22.50 -0.09 -42.84
CA GLU A 189 22.77 -0.31 -41.42
C GLU A 189 21.65 0.31 -40.57
N GLU A 190 20.88 -0.53 -39.89
CA GLU A 190 19.85 -0.16 -38.93
C GLU A 190 20.32 -0.52 -37.52
N GLU A 191 20.29 0.47 -36.62
CA GLU A 191 20.59 0.24 -35.22
C GLU A 191 19.43 -0.54 -34.56
N VAL A 192 19.62 -1.83 -34.31
CA VAL A 192 18.73 -2.64 -33.47
C VAL A 192 19.01 -2.23 -32.02
N LYS A 193 18.13 -1.39 -31.50
CA LYS A 193 18.26 -0.80 -30.18
C LYS A 193 17.79 -1.78 -29.11
N GLU A 194 18.72 -2.16 -28.24
CA GLU A 194 18.41 -2.90 -27.03
C GLU A 194 18.14 -1.91 -25.87
N TYR A 195 16.97 -2.02 -25.24
CA TYR A 195 16.51 -1.10 -24.20
C TYR A 195 16.30 -1.80 -22.84
N GLY A 196 16.32 -1.04 -21.74
CA GLY A 196 15.93 -1.50 -20.39
C GLY A 196 17.04 -2.22 -19.61
N GLY A 197 18.09 -1.51 -19.19
CA GLY A 197 19.19 -2.14 -18.43
C GLY A 197 18.72 -2.66 -17.07
N GLY A 198 17.93 -1.87 -16.34
CA GLY A 198 17.28 -2.31 -15.11
C GLY A 198 16.14 -3.28 -15.42
N THR A 199 15.08 -2.80 -16.06
CA THR A 199 13.92 -3.63 -16.44
C THR A 199 13.48 -3.45 -17.88
N THR A 200 13.04 -4.54 -18.52
CA THR A 200 12.50 -4.56 -19.90
C THR A 200 11.21 -5.35 -19.95
N GLY A 201 10.22 -4.87 -20.71
CA GLY A 201 8.96 -5.58 -20.96
C GLY A 201 7.77 -5.02 -20.18
N SER A 202 6.58 -5.53 -20.44
CA SER A 202 5.34 -5.03 -19.82
C SER A 202 5.11 -5.70 -18.46
N GLY A 203 5.87 -5.33 -17.44
CA GLY A 203 5.70 -5.83 -16.06
C GLY A 203 5.34 -4.74 -15.05
N LEU A 204 5.17 -5.16 -13.79
CA LEU A 204 5.02 -4.26 -12.64
C LEU A 204 6.22 -4.36 -11.71
N VAL A 205 6.86 -3.24 -11.44
CA VAL A 205 7.90 -3.08 -10.42
C VAL A 205 7.30 -2.25 -9.29
N SER A 206 7.34 -2.76 -8.05
CA SER A 206 6.76 -2.04 -6.91
C SER A 206 7.68 -2.03 -5.70
N GLU A 207 7.73 -0.90 -5.00
CA GLU A 207 8.50 -0.74 -3.75
C GLU A 207 10.02 -0.99 -3.90
N CYS A 208 10.54 -0.87 -5.12
CA CYS A 208 11.94 -1.12 -5.45
C CYS A 208 12.81 0.15 -5.44
N VAL A 209 14.12 -0.03 -5.37
CA VAL A 209 15.10 1.02 -5.65
C VAL A 209 15.78 0.71 -6.98
N PHE A 210 15.86 1.67 -7.89
CA PHE A 210 16.69 1.59 -9.08
C PHE A 210 17.98 2.34 -8.79
N ASP A 211 19.12 1.67 -8.89
CA ASP A 211 20.43 2.23 -8.53
C ASP A 211 21.47 1.95 -9.61
N ALA A 212 22.10 2.98 -10.17
CA ALA A 212 23.20 2.83 -11.13
C ALA A 212 22.86 2.01 -12.39
N ASN A 213 21.64 2.12 -12.94
CA ASN A 213 21.23 1.39 -14.16
C ASN A 213 21.46 2.23 -15.44
N GLY A 214 22.60 2.00 -16.11
CA GLY A 214 23.04 2.56 -17.39
C GLY A 214 24.45 3.18 -17.33
N ASP A 215 25.40 2.73 -18.17
CA ASP A 215 26.71 3.40 -18.37
C ASP A 215 26.77 4.22 -19.67
N LYS A 216 25.81 4.04 -20.59
CA LYS A 216 25.70 4.86 -21.82
C LYS A 216 24.22 5.13 -22.18
N PRO A 217 23.85 6.39 -22.46
CA PRO A 217 22.47 6.90 -22.39
C PRO A 217 21.59 6.64 -23.64
N SER A 218 21.85 5.62 -24.46
CA SER A 218 20.99 5.40 -25.62
C SER A 218 19.68 4.69 -25.21
N ARG A 219 18.71 5.51 -24.75
CA ARG A 219 17.26 5.24 -24.61
C ARG A 219 16.91 4.07 -23.66
N GLY A 220 16.29 4.37 -22.51
CA GLY A 220 15.72 3.34 -21.63
C GLY A 220 16.73 2.53 -20.80
N GLY A 221 17.94 3.02 -20.56
CA GLY A 221 18.97 2.35 -19.75
C GLY A 221 18.52 1.84 -18.37
N SER A 222 17.44 2.38 -17.79
CA SER A 222 16.90 1.90 -16.52
C SER A 222 15.61 1.11 -16.67
N MET A 223 14.67 1.57 -17.50
CA MET A 223 13.37 0.92 -17.71
C MET A 223 12.89 1.05 -19.16
N TYR A 224 12.39 -0.04 -19.73
CA TYR A 224 11.73 -0.06 -21.04
C TYR A 224 10.40 -0.78 -20.95
N LYS A 225 9.29 -0.04 -21.12
CA LYS A 225 7.90 -0.47 -20.91
C LYS A 225 7.59 -0.91 -19.47
N GLY A 226 6.31 -0.97 -19.16
CA GLY A 226 5.79 -1.46 -17.88
C GLY A 226 5.48 -0.36 -16.87
N TYR A 227 5.29 -0.75 -15.62
CA TYR A 227 4.86 0.12 -14.52
C TYR A 227 5.87 0.08 -13.37
N ALA A 228 6.21 1.24 -12.83
CA ALA A 228 6.96 1.39 -11.59
C ALA A 228 6.08 2.14 -10.57
N ILE A 229 5.85 1.54 -9.41
CA ILE A 229 4.94 2.10 -8.38
C ILE A 229 5.66 2.14 -7.03
N ARG A 230 5.66 3.31 -6.35
CA ARG A 230 6.34 3.46 -5.04
C ARG A 230 7.83 3.12 -5.10
N CYS A 231 8.47 3.42 -6.22
CA CYS A 231 9.89 3.17 -6.42
C CYS A 231 10.74 4.40 -6.08
N ARG A 232 12.03 4.17 -5.81
CA ARG A 232 13.03 5.22 -5.69
C ARG A 232 14.07 5.08 -6.79
N PHE A 233 14.39 6.16 -7.49
CA PHE A 233 15.35 6.20 -8.58
C PHE A 233 16.58 6.98 -8.14
N LYS A 234 17.71 6.29 -8.09
CA LYS A 234 19.04 6.80 -7.77
C LYS A 234 19.89 6.70 -9.03
N SER A 235 20.40 7.80 -9.54
CA SER A 235 21.44 7.76 -10.56
C SER A 235 22.79 7.98 -9.93
N VAL A 236 23.74 7.21 -10.43
CA VAL A 236 25.14 7.59 -10.45
C VAL A 236 25.53 7.64 -11.92
N ASP A 237 26.05 8.79 -12.31
CA ASP A 237 26.85 9.05 -13.52
C ASP A 237 26.15 9.35 -14.87
N ASN A 238 24.92 8.95 -15.18
CA ASN A 238 24.35 9.20 -16.54
C ASN A 238 22.82 9.36 -16.67
N GLY A 239 22.11 9.53 -15.56
CA GLY A 239 20.66 9.68 -15.60
C GLY A 239 19.90 8.34 -15.59
N PHE A 240 18.65 8.35 -15.14
CA PHE A 240 17.66 7.30 -15.22
C PHE A 240 16.90 7.47 -16.52
N HIS A 241 16.76 6.40 -17.28
CA HIS A 241 16.09 6.47 -18.58
C HIS A 241 14.92 5.50 -18.58
N ALA A 242 13.71 6.04 -18.69
CA ALA A 242 12.47 5.28 -18.82
C ALA A 242 11.89 5.51 -20.21
N TYR A 243 11.90 4.49 -21.06
CA TYR A 243 11.53 4.65 -22.46
C TYR A 243 10.16 4.06 -22.79
N LYS A 244 9.45 4.71 -23.72
CA LYS A 244 8.24 4.29 -24.48
C LYS A 244 7.31 3.30 -23.77
N GLY A 245 6.17 3.81 -23.32
CA GLY A 245 5.14 2.98 -22.66
C GLY A 245 5.50 2.59 -21.22
N THR A 246 6.43 3.33 -20.63
CA THR A 246 6.76 3.23 -19.21
C THR A 246 5.86 4.17 -18.41
N TRP A 247 5.28 3.65 -17.34
CA TRP A 247 4.47 4.40 -16.38
C TRP A 247 5.15 4.41 -15.02
N ILE A 248 5.36 5.60 -14.46
CA ILE A 248 5.99 5.76 -13.15
C ILE A 248 5.00 6.49 -12.25
N ILE A 249 4.62 5.85 -11.16
CA ILE A 249 3.52 6.30 -10.31
C ILE A 249 4.01 6.38 -8.87
N SER A 250 3.69 7.47 -8.18
CA SER A 250 3.95 7.61 -6.74
C SER A 250 5.40 7.28 -6.39
N SER A 251 6.38 7.85 -7.08
CA SER A 251 7.80 7.48 -6.95
C SER A 251 8.70 8.69 -6.70
N VAL A 252 9.93 8.43 -6.24
CA VAL A 252 10.94 9.46 -5.90
C VAL A 252 12.14 9.36 -6.83
N PHE A 253 12.65 10.51 -7.27
CA PHE A 253 13.88 10.64 -8.05
C PHE A 253 14.89 11.50 -7.28
N ASP A 254 16.06 10.96 -6.97
CA ASP A 254 17.02 11.64 -6.10
C ASP A 254 17.85 12.70 -6.85
N GLU A 255 18.32 12.46 -8.09
CA GLU A 255 19.18 13.42 -8.83
C GLU A 255 19.11 13.22 -10.35
N ASP A 256 17.92 13.04 -10.92
CA ASP A 256 17.81 12.26 -12.15
C ASP A 256 17.14 12.90 -13.36
N ARG A 257 17.66 12.57 -14.55
CA ARG A 257 17.10 13.04 -15.83
C ARG A 257 16.26 11.93 -16.49
N PRO A 258 14.98 11.73 -16.14
CA PRO A 258 14.09 10.81 -16.85
C PRO A 258 13.95 11.21 -18.32
N TYR A 259 14.46 10.38 -19.22
CA TYR A 259 14.37 10.59 -20.66
C TYR A 259 13.35 9.68 -21.34
N ASP A 260 12.52 10.34 -22.16
CA ASP A 260 11.89 9.94 -23.42
C ASP A 260 10.64 9.04 -23.35
N GLU A 261 9.47 9.60 -23.70
CA GLU A 261 8.22 8.89 -24.01
C GLU A 261 7.60 8.10 -22.84
N CYS A 262 7.72 8.63 -21.62
CA CYS A 262 7.18 8.04 -20.41
C CYS A 262 5.95 8.80 -19.88
N THR A 263 5.16 8.13 -19.03
CA THR A 263 4.10 8.77 -18.24
C THR A 263 4.49 8.75 -16.77
N ILE A 264 4.52 9.91 -16.12
CA ILE A 264 4.89 10.07 -14.71
C ILE A 264 3.72 10.68 -13.96
N VAL A 265 3.30 10.07 -12.87
CA VAL A 265 2.13 10.48 -12.09
C VAL A 265 2.47 10.52 -10.60
N ASN A 266 2.13 11.59 -9.90
CA ASN A 266 2.31 11.72 -8.44
C ASN A 266 3.76 11.49 -7.96
N CYS A 267 4.76 11.93 -8.72
CA CYS A 267 6.17 11.70 -8.37
C CYS A 267 6.86 12.94 -7.82
N THR A 268 7.94 12.73 -7.06
CA THR A 268 8.78 13.81 -6.52
C THR A 268 10.19 13.72 -7.07
N PHE A 269 10.71 14.87 -7.51
CA PHE A 269 12.02 15.03 -8.10
C PHE A 269 12.88 15.92 -7.22
N PHE A 270 14.09 15.46 -6.88
CA PHE A 270 15.13 16.21 -6.19
C PHE A 270 16.26 16.58 -7.16
N GLY A 271 16.99 17.67 -6.86
CA GLY A 271 18.16 18.11 -7.60
C GLY A 271 17.87 18.61 -9.03
N ASP A 272 18.86 18.46 -9.92
CA ASP A 272 18.81 18.89 -11.33
C ASP A 272 18.04 17.90 -12.23
N SER A 273 16.87 17.49 -11.75
CA SER A 273 16.05 16.48 -12.42
C SER A 273 15.36 17.04 -13.66
N ARG A 274 15.59 16.44 -14.83
CA ARG A 274 14.98 16.89 -16.10
C ARG A 274 14.12 15.81 -16.73
N THR A 275 12.85 16.11 -16.93
CA THR A 275 11.99 15.29 -17.79
C THR A 275 12.10 15.76 -19.23
N ARG A 276 12.28 14.84 -20.16
CA ARG A 276 12.21 15.13 -21.59
C ARG A 276 11.20 14.21 -22.23
N ASP A 277 10.27 14.79 -22.99
CA ASP A 277 9.29 14.08 -23.80
C ASP A 277 8.45 13.05 -22.99
N CYS A 278 8.26 13.32 -21.68
CA CYS A 278 7.39 12.55 -20.80
C CYS A 278 6.14 13.35 -20.44
N ASN A 279 5.01 12.66 -20.34
CA ASN A 279 3.78 13.22 -19.80
C ASN A 279 3.84 13.18 -18.27
N THR A 280 3.91 14.33 -17.62
CA THR A 280 4.02 14.45 -16.16
C THR A 280 2.72 14.97 -15.58
N TYR A 281 2.16 14.28 -14.58
CA TYR A 281 0.91 14.63 -13.91
C TYR A 281 1.14 14.69 -12.39
N ASN A 282 0.71 15.78 -11.75
CA ASN A 282 0.76 15.95 -10.29
C ASN A 282 2.15 15.69 -9.66
N CYS A 283 3.21 16.15 -10.32
CA CYS A 283 4.58 15.94 -9.85
C CYS A 283 5.13 17.18 -9.11
N LEU A 284 5.99 16.93 -8.12
CA LEU A 284 6.71 17.96 -7.36
C LEU A 284 8.17 17.98 -7.77
N TYR A 285 8.72 19.16 -8.06
CA TYR A 285 10.13 19.35 -8.41
C TYR A 285 10.81 20.25 -7.37
N ILE A 286 11.94 19.79 -6.83
CA ILE A 286 12.70 20.42 -5.76
C ILE A 286 14.17 20.50 -6.19
N GLY A 287 14.61 21.65 -6.69
CA GLY A 287 16.00 21.87 -7.11
C GLY A 287 16.16 23.03 -8.11
N THR A 288 17.40 23.47 -8.30
CA THR A 288 17.75 24.67 -9.10
C THR A 288 17.74 24.45 -10.61
N GLY A 289 17.94 23.21 -11.08
CA GLY A 289 17.99 22.85 -12.50
C GLY A 289 16.85 21.96 -12.97
N ALA A 290 15.78 21.85 -12.18
CA ALA A 290 14.62 21.04 -12.54
C ALA A 290 13.84 21.68 -13.70
N SER A 291 13.76 20.99 -14.83
CA SER A 291 13.08 21.51 -16.03
C SER A 291 12.44 20.39 -16.84
N ASN A 292 11.24 20.63 -17.38
CA ASN A 292 10.68 19.80 -18.44
C ASN A 292 11.05 20.40 -19.80
N SER A 293 11.94 19.75 -20.55
CA SER A 293 12.53 20.31 -21.79
C SER A 293 11.84 19.83 -23.08
N GLY A 294 10.88 18.91 -22.99
CA GLY A 294 10.23 18.31 -24.15
C GLY A 294 8.75 18.66 -24.19
N GLN A 295 8.35 19.39 -25.24
CA GLN A 295 6.98 19.76 -25.63
C GLN A 295 6.06 20.17 -24.47
N GLY A 296 5.85 21.49 -24.33
CA GLY A 296 4.77 22.02 -23.49
C GLY A 296 3.49 21.20 -23.67
N ILE A 297 2.81 20.91 -22.56
CA ILE A 297 1.64 20.02 -22.49
C ILE A 297 0.75 20.30 -23.70
N LYS A 298 0.68 19.31 -24.60
CA LYS A 298 -0.08 19.42 -25.85
C LYS A 298 -1.54 19.34 -25.48
N GLN A 299 -2.26 20.45 -25.55
CA GLN A 299 -3.72 20.43 -25.45
C GLN A 299 -4.28 19.80 -26.74
N ASP A 300 -5.46 19.19 -26.65
CA ASP A 300 -6.15 18.54 -27.78
C ASP A 300 -6.44 19.48 -28.98
N ASP A 301 -6.21 20.79 -28.82
CA ASP A 301 -6.41 21.82 -29.84
C ASP A 301 -5.15 22.21 -30.65
N GLY A 302 -3.97 21.64 -30.31
CA GLY A 302 -2.72 21.93 -31.01
C GLY A 302 -1.94 23.15 -30.53
N THR A 303 -2.26 23.72 -29.37
CA THR A 303 -1.45 24.77 -28.72
C THR A 303 -0.48 24.20 -27.66
N TYR A 304 0.67 24.87 -27.49
CA TYR A 304 1.71 24.51 -26.52
C TYR A 304 1.67 25.43 -25.30
N SER A 305 1.71 24.87 -24.09
CA SER A 305 1.70 25.61 -22.83
C SER A 305 3.09 25.65 -22.17
N ASN A 306 3.53 26.85 -21.77
CA ASN A 306 4.81 27.07 -21.07
C ASN A 306 4.66 26.80 -19.57
N ILE A 307 5.47 25.88 -19.04
CA ILE A 307 5.79 25.86 -17.61
C ILE A 307 6.64 27.10 -17.31
N THR A 308 6.11 28.04 -16.54
CA THR A 308 6.84 29.28 -16.21
C THR A 308 7.89 28.98 -15.14
N VAL A 309 9.15 28.94 -15.57
CA VAL A 309 10.34 29.06 -14.72
C VAL A 309 10.71 30.54 -14.64
N HIS A 310 10.85 31.09 -13.43
CA HIS A 310 11.61 32.32 -13.17
C HIS A 310 12.63 32.00 -12.08
N LYS A 311 13.92 32.37 -12.14
CA LYS A 311 14.77 32.98 -13.17
C LYS A 311 16.21 32.90 -12.61
N HIS A 312 17.18 32.36 -13.35
CA HIS A 312 18.48 33.04 -13.53
C HIS A 312 19.27 32.50 -14.74
N ALA A 313 19.49 33.42 -15.69
CA ALA A 313 20.53 33.52 -16.71
C ALA A 313 20.84 32.30 -17.62
N PHE A 314 20.07 32.15 -18.70
CA PHE A 314 20.70 31.88 -20.01
C PHE A 314 20.51 33.09 -20.92
N SER A 315 21.59 33.48 -21.61
CA SER A 315 21.66 34.66 -22.46
C SER A 315 20.75 34.56 -23.69
N ARG A 316 20.12 35.69 -24.00
CA ARG A 316 19.39 36.04 -25.25
C ARG A 316 19.88 35.32 -26.52
N SER A 317 18.98 34.57 -27.13
CA SER A 317 18.42 34.83 -28.47
C SER A 317 17.46 33.69 -28.81
N GLU A 318 16.31 34.00 -29.40
CA GLU A 318 15.29 33.04 -29.85
C GLU A 318 14.32 32.54 -28.78
N PHE A 319 13.33 33.36 -28.39
CA PHE A 319 11.96 32.86 -28.29
C PHE A 319 10.94 34.00 -28.38
N HIS A 320 9.91 33.78 -29.20
CA HIS A 320 8.85 34.72 -29.57
C HIS A 320 7.84 34.86 -28.42
N PRO A 321 7.45 36.09 -28.02
CA PRO A 321 6.39 36.31 -27.05
C PRO A 321 5.07 36.42 -27.80
N ASP A 322 4.12 35.50 -27.59
CA ASP A 322 2.67 35.73 -27.66
C ASP A 322 1.91 34.41 -27.41
N ALA A 323 0.82 34.49 -26.65
CA ALA A 323 -0.10 33.44 -26.18
C ALA A 323 0.26 32.74 -24.84
N CYS A 324 -0.43 33.15 -23.78
CA CYS A 324 -0.43 32.51 -22.45
C CYS A 324 -1.87 32.25 -21.99
N THR A 325 -2.22 30.98 -21.78
CA THR A 325 -3.32 30.51 -20.93
C THR A 325 -2.92 29.21 -20.23
N VAL A 326 -3.38 29.08 -18.99
CA VAL A 326 -2.90 28.17 -17.92
C VAL A 326 -3.60 26.80 -17.98
N ASP A 327 -2.89 25.74 -17.61
CA ASP A 327 -3.52 24.59 -16.94
C ASP A 327 -2.70 24.19 -15.70
N ASP A 328 -3.43 23.86 -14.62
CA ASP A 328 -2.99 23.77 -13.23
C ASP A 328 -2.68 22.30 -12.86
N ASN A 329 -1.55 22.02 -12.18
CA ASN A 329 -1.37 20.96 -11.15
C ASN A 329 0.11 20.54 -10.92
N CYS A 330 1.07 21.04 -11.69
CA CYS A 330 2.50 20.85 -11.39
C CYS A 330 3.05 22.09 -10.68
N ARG A 331 3.65 21.91 -9.51
CA ARG A 331 4.18 23.01 -8.69
C ARG A 331 5.70 22.98 -8.70
N VAL A 332 6.32 24.03 -9.24
CA VAL A 332 7.76 24.27 -9.15
C VAL A 332 8.01 25.14 -7.94
N VAL A 333 8.79 24.67 -6.98
CA VAL A 333 9.28 25.50 -5.87
C VAL A 333 10.63 26.07 -6.30
N SER A 334 10.63 27.27 -6.88
CA SER A 334 11.87 28.02 -7.11
C SER A 334 12.13 28.97 -5.95
N GLU A 335 13.41 29.03 -5.56
CA GLU A 335 14.08 29.83 -4.52
C GLU A 335 13.20 30.85 -3.78
N ALA A 336 12.87 30.54 -2.52
CA ALA A 336 12.68 31.57 -1.51
C ALA A 336 14.07 32.12 -1.14
N GLU A 337 14.17 33.43 -0.83
CA GLU A 337 15.39 34.23 -0.59
C GLU A 337 16.33 33.74 0.56
N THR A 338 16.19 32.51 1.04
CA THR A 338 17.10 31.88 2.00
C THR A 338 18.03 30.92 1.28
N PRO A 339 19.36 30.97 1.53
CA PRO A 339 20.33 30.08 0.89
C PRO A 339 19.91 28.63 1.07
N TYR A 340 19.94 27.88 -0.04
CA TYR A 340 19.75 26.44 -0.08
C TYR A 340 20.74 25.79 0.89
N ASP A 341 20.25 25.34 2.04
CA ASP A 341 20.99 24.47 2.95
C ASP A 341 20.55 23.04 2.65
N GLU A 342 21.45 22.27 2.05
CA GLU A 342 21.28 20.86 1.74
C GLU A 342 20.86 20.01 2.95
N THR A 343 20.96 20.50 4.19
CA THR A 343 20.54 19.77 5.39
C THR A 343 19.05 19.87 5.68
N THR A 344 18.34 20.89 5.15
CA THR A 344 16.95 21.18 5.55
C THR A 344 15.92 20.39 4.74
N TYR A 345 16.21 20.03 3.49
CA TYR A 345 15.24 19.44 2.55
C TYR A 345 15.59 18.03 2.08
N ARG A 346 16.35 17.27 2.88
CA ARG A 346 16.64 15.87 2.55
C ARG A 346 15.44 14.99 2.91
N PRO A 347 15.09 14.00 2.07
CA PRO A 347 14.34 12.85 2.54
C PRO A 347 15.04 12.30 3.79
N LEU A 348 14.34 12.19 4.92
CA LEU A 348 14.93 11.58 6.11
C LEU A 348 15.46 10.19 5.72
N ALA A 349 16.63 9.77 6.21
CA ALA A 349 17.17 8.45 5.88
C ALA A 349 16.12 7.37 6.16
N GLY A 350 15.79 6.58 5.13
CA GLY A 350 14.74 5.55 5.18
C GLY A 350 13.29 6.05 5.10
N SER A 351 13.04 7.36 4.94
CA SER A 351 11.70 7.97 4.86
C SER A 351 11.40 8.55 3.48
N VAL A 352 10.10 8.71 3.20
CA VAL A 352 9.55 9.40 2.02
C VAL A 352 9.04 10.81 2.35
N VAL A 353 9.12 11.25 3.60
CA VAL A 353 8.65 12.57 4.03
C VAL A 353 9.76 13.59 3.90
N ILE A 354 9.42 14.77 3.37
CA ILE A 354 10.29 15.95 3.39
C ILE A 354 10.02 16.72 4.67
N ASP A 355 11.04 16.89 5.51
CA ASP A 355 11.00 17.89 6.58
C ASP A 355 11.07 19.27 5.93
N ALA A 356 10.02 20.08 6.08
CA ALA A 356 10.00 21.43 5.50
C ALA A 356 10.63 22.48 6.46
N GLY A 357 11.16 22.02 7.61
CA GLY A 357 11.76 22.84 8.66
C GLY A 357 10.73 23.69 9.42
N LYS A 358 11.23 24.65 10.21
CA LYS A 358 10.39 25.67 10.90
C LYS A 358 9.76 26.69 9.95
N THR A 359 10.13 26.65 8.68
CA THR A 359 9.61 27.53 7.63
C THR A 359 8.23 27.05 7.21
N SER A 360 7.19 27.65 7.80
CA SER A 360 5.83 27.61 7.26
C SER A 360 5.86 28.06 5.80
N TYR A 361 5.67 27.11 4.87
CA TYR A 361 5.58 27.39 3.44
C TYR A 361 4.35 28.26 3.17
N TYR A 362 4.57 29.55 2.98
CA TYR A 362 3.63 30.37 2.23
C TYR A 362 3.81 30.03 0.76
N VAL A 363 2.75 29.47 0.17
CA VAL A 363 2.57 29.49 -1.29
C VAL A 363 2.79 30.93 -1.75
N SER A 364 3.70 31.13 -2.71
CA SER A 364 4.04 32.44 -3.29
C SER A 364 2.85 33.40 -3.27
N THR A 365 3.02 34.50 -2.55
CA THR A 365 1.96 35.43 -2.16
C THR A 365 1.49 36.35 -3.29
N THR A 366 1.85 36.09 -4.55
CA THR A 366 1.48 36.96 -5.67
C THR A 366 0.02 36.83 -6.11
N ASN A 367 -0.77 35.89 -5.57
CA ASN A 367 -2.19 35.83 -5.90
C ASN A 367 -3.12 35.57 -4.69
N ARG A 368 -3.11 36.50 -3.73
CA ARG A 368 -4.07 36.57 -2.60
C ARG A 368 -5.55 36.55 -3.03
N ALA A 369 -5.86 36.83 -4.30
CA ALA A 369 -7.23 36.85 -4.84
C ALA A 369 -7.76 35.48 -5.29
N ALA A 370 -6.90 34.47 -5.48
CA ALA A 370 -7.31 33.11 -5.83
C ALA A 370 -7.67 32.28 -4.58
N TRP A 371 -6.93 32.49 -3.48
CA TRP A 371 -7.17 31.82 -2.20
C TRP A 371 -8.56 32.11 -1.59
N ARG A 372 -9.12 33.30 -1.84
CA ARG A 372 -10.46 33.67 -1.37
C ARG A 372 -11.61 33.21 -2.28
N ARG A 373 -11.32 32.72 -3.50
CA ARG A 373 -12.35 32.37 -4.49
C ARG A 373 -12.54 30.86 -4.68
N GLY A 374 -12.06 30.04 -3.76
CA GLY A 374 -12.57 28.67 -3.57
C GLY A 374 -12.54 27.80 -4.83
N ALA A 375 -11.46 27.88 -5.61
CA ALA A 375 -11.31 27.06 -6.82
C ALA A 375 -9.94 26.36 -6.80
N TRP A 376 -9.74 25.55 -5.77
CA TRP A 376 -9.03 24.28 -5.97
C TRP A 376 -10.09 23.20 -5.75
N PRO A 377 -10.21 22.17 -6.62
CA PRO A 377 -11.05 21.04 -6.28
C PRO A 377 -10.50 20.47 -4.98
N ALA A 378 -11.36 20.27 -3.98
CA ALA A 378 -10.97 19.77 -2.66
C ALA A 378 -10.13 18.48 -2.74
N GLU A 379 -10.23 17.77 -3.86
CA GLU A 379 -9.51 16.58 -4.26
C GLU A 379 -7.98 16.78 -4.46
N ALA A 380 -7.49 17.98 -4.80
CA ALA A 380 -6.07 18.24 -5.05
C ALA A 380 -5.26 18.62 -3.79
N ALA A 381 -5.95 19.07 -2.73
CA ALA A 381 -5.36 19.26 -1.40
C ALA A 381 -5.14 17.93 -0.67
N LYS A 382 -5.77 16.86 -1.18
CA LYS A 382 -5.74 15.54 -0.60
C LYS A 382 -4.83 14.58 -1.38
N ASP A 383 -4.28 13.59 -0.70
CA ASP A 383 -3.58 12.48 -1.33
C ASP A 383 -4.56 11.48 -2.00
N TYR A 384 -4.04 10.36 -2.53
CA TYR A 384 -4.88 9.33 -3.16
C TYR A 384 -5.90 8.69 -2.19
N TYR A 385 -5.65 8.79 -0.87
CA TYR A 385 -6.51 8.28 0.20
C TYR A 385 -7.38 9.35 0.87
N GLY A 386 -7.29 10.62 0.48
CA GLY A 386 -8.10 11.71 1.04
C GLY A 386 -7.45 12.50 2.20
N ASN A 387 -6.15 12.34 2.51
CA ASN A 387 -5.44 13.08 3.57
C ASN A 387 -4.83 14.39 3.08
N ASP A 388 -4.78 15.44 3.93
CA ASP A 388 -4.21 16.73 3.53
C ASP A 388 -2.71 16.61 3.22
N ARG A 389 -2.28 17.02 2.03
CA ARG A 389 -0.88 16.93 1.57
C ARG A 389 0.09 17.87 2.31
N VAL A 390 -0.42 18.80 3.11
CA VAL A 390 0.40 19.73 3.91
C VAL A 390 -0.19 19.83 5.32
N VAL A 391 0.50 19.27 6.31
CA VAL A 391 0.08 19.32 7.71
C VAL A 391 1.29 19.68 8.59
N ASN A 392 1.16 20.71 9.43
CA ASN A 392 2.16 21.11 10.42
C ASN A 392 3.60 21.34 9.88
N GLY A 393 3.72 21.92 8.67
CA GLY A 393 5.03 22.16 8.06
C GLY A 393 5.72 20.91 7.51
N LYS A 394 4.96 19.83 7.25
CA LYS A 394 5.40 18.64 6.52
C LYS A 394 4.63 18.54 5.22
N ILE A 395 5.33 18.22 4.13
CA ILE A 395 4.72 18.01 2.81
C ILE A 395 4.66 16.51 2.55
N ASP A 396 3.46 15.98 2.40
CA ASP A 396 3.23 14.62 1.95
C ASP A 396 3.36 14.54 0.44
N VAL A 397 4.39 13.84 -0.01
CA VAL A 397 4.77 13.72 -1.41
C VAL A 397 4.15 12.52 -2.12
N GLY A 398 3.19 11.82 -1.50
CA GLY A 398 2.31 10.83 -2.16
C GLY A 398 3.01 9.58 -2.72
N CYS A 399 4.32 9.45 -2.51
CA CYS A 399 5.13 8.36 -3.04
C CYS A 399 5.39 7.21 -2.05
N GLY A 400 4.70 7.21 -0.90
CA GLY A 400 4.86 6.14 0.09
C GLY A 400 3.75 6.06 1.14
N GLU A 401 2.49 6.19 0.75
CA GLU A 401 1.35 5.94 1.64
C GLU A 401 1.18 4.43 1.92
N ARG A 402 1.93 3.96 2.91
CA ARG A 402 1.59 2.95 3.95
C ARG A 402 2.73 3.04 4.98
N GLN A 403 2.56 3.18 6.27
CA GLN A 403 1.41 3.17 7.18
C GLN A 403 1.62 4.29 8.20
N SER A 404 0.53 4.92 8.66
CA SER A 404 0.51 5.36 10.05
C SER A 404 0.61 4.11 10.93
N GLY A 405 1.81 3.78 11.42
CA GLY A 405 2.03 2.93 12.58
C GLY A 405 2.05 3.85 13.82
N SER A 406 1.43 3.52 14.94
CA SER A 406 1.88 2.59 15.98
C SER A 406 3.07 3.06 16.83
N SER A 407 2.81 3.84 17.88
CA SER A 407 3.82 4.23 18.87
C SER A 407 4.15 3.09 19.87
N LEU A 408 5.41 2.67 19.92
CA LEU A 408 6.05 1.99 21.06
C LEU A 408 6.94 3.04 21.76
N MET A 409 6.89 3.23 23.08
CA MET A 409 7.81 4.14 23.77
C MET A 409 8.95 3.37 24.44
N ILE A 410 10.18 3.76 24.16
CA ILE A 410 11.42 3.30 24.79
C ILE A 410 11.92 4.41 25.69
N THR A 411 11.98 4.19 26.99
CA THR A 411 12.56 5.16 27.93
C THR A 411 13.93 4.67 28.38
N ASP A 412 14.97 5.42 28.05
CA ASP A 412 16.19 5.52 28.88
C ASP A 412 15.92 6.59 29.96
N GLU A 413 16.63 6.56 31.09
CA GLU A 413 16.34 7.23 32.38
C GLU A 413 16.08 8.77 32.34
N SER A 414 16.07 9.43 31.17
CA SER A 414 15.72 10.85 31.06
C SER A 414 14.85 11.29 29.87
N ASP A 415 14.65 10.52 28.78
CA ASP A 415 13.83 10.97 27.64
C ASP A 415 13.24 9.79 26.85
N GLY A 416 11.91 9.63 26.89
CA GLY A 416 11.21 8.58 26.14
C GLY A 416 11.26 8.79 24.63
N LEU A 417 11.77 7.80 23.89
CA LEU A 417 11.79 7.74 22.45
C LEU A 417 10.65 6.87 21.93
N THR A 418 9.80 7.44 21.07
CA THR A 418 8.77 6.66 20.36
C THR A 418 9.38 5.93 19.17
N VAL A 419 9.42 4.60 19.22
CA VAL A 419 9.69 3.72 18.07
C VAL A 419 8.37 3.44 17.37
N ASP A 420 8.23 4.01 16.17
CA ASP A 420 7.18 3.63 15.23
C ASP A 420 7.76 2.60 14.27
N GLY A 421 6.96 1.59 13.90
CA GLY A 421 7.30 0.34 13.20
C GLY A 421 8.01 0.41 11.84
N ALA A 422 8.70 1.50 11.54
CA ALA A 422 9.78 1.50 10.58
C ALA A 422 11.00 0.78 11.17
N GLU A 423 11.65 -0.02 10.34
CA GLU A 423 12.95 -0.68 10.53
C GLU A 423 14.09 0.34 10.72
N LYS A 424 13.92 1.34 11.60
CA LYS A 424 15.02 2.19 12.04
C LYS A 424 15.66 1.48 13.22
N GLY A 425 16.72 0.75 12.93
CA GLY A 425 17.69 0.35 13.94
C GLY A 425 18.03 1.57 14.78
N LEU A 426 17.77 1.46 16.08
CA LEU A 426 18.15 2.45 17.07
C LEU A 426 19.66 2.41 17.22
N SER A 427 20.38 3.10 16.34
CA SER A 427 21.81 2.90 16.25
C SER A 427 22.61 3.47 17.43
N GLN A 428 22.00 4.17 18.41
CA GLN A 428 22.73 4.66 19.60
C GLN A 428 21.82 4.84 20.82
N ILE A 429 21.59 3.77 21.59
CA ILE A 429 21.39 3.89 23.05
C ILE A 429 22.71 3.43 23.66
N SER A 430 23.71 4.32 23.67
CA SER A 430 24.99 4.01 24.30
C SER A 430 24.87 4.36 25.78
N ASP A 431 24.95 3.34 26.63
CA ASP A 431 25.31 3.37 28.07
C ASP A 431 24.24 2.84 29.05
N SER A 432 23.05 2.38 28.61
CA SER A 432 22.10 1.68 29.48
C SER A 432 22.29 0.15 29.47
N THR A 433 22.30 -0.48 30.65
CA THR A 433 22.29 -1.95 30.82
C THR A 433 20.89 -2.55 30.70
N GLU A 434 19.85 -1.71 30.73
CA GLU A 434 18.44 -2.13 30.70
C GLU A 434 17.64 -1.26 29.72
N ILE A 435 16.94 -1.91 28.80
CA ILE A 435 15.94 -1.24 27.95
C ILE A 435 14.56 -1.60 28.43
N THR A 436 13.78 -0.57 28.75
CA THR A 436 12.39 -0.69 29.14
C THR A 436 11.48 -0.36 27.96
N PHE A 437 10.61 -1.30 27.61
CA PHE A 437 9.58 -1.15 26.58
C PHE A 437 8.21 -0.95 27.22
N SER A 438 7.53 0.14 26.85
CA SER A 438 6.14 0.38 27.23
C SER A 438 5.24 0.45 26.00
N ARG A 439 4.07 -0.19 26.10
CA ARG A 439 3.12 -0.30 24.99
C ARG A 439 2.02 0.73 25.13
N THR A 440 1.84 1.58 24.13
CA THR A 440 0.64 2.43 24.04
C THR A 440 -0.40 1.79 23.14
N PHE A 441 -1.61 1.56 23.66
CA PHE A 441 -2.70 0.91 22.92
C PHE A 441 -3.46 1.84 21.95
N THR A 442 -2.85 2.96 21.56
CA THR A 442 -3.40 3.93 20.61
C THR A 442 -3.06 3.62 19.15
N SER A 443 -2.26 2.58 18.91
CA SER A 443 -1.79 2.15 17.59
C SER A 443 -2.90 1.59 16.70
N ASP A 444 -2.74 1.69 15.38
CA ASP A 444 -3.63 1.08 14.37
C ASP A 444 -3.43 -0.44 14.23
N LYS A 445 -2.47 -1.01 14.97
CA LYS A 445 -2.15 -2.45 14.96
C LYS A 445 -1.70 -2.94 16.33
N LEU A 446 -1.97 -4.21 16.62
CA LEU A 446 -1.51 -4.88 17.81
C LEU A 446 0.00 -5.20 17.70
N CYS A 447 0.86 -4.49 18.45
CA CYS A 447 2.28 -4.84 18.59
C CYS A 447 2.49 -6.14 19.43
N MET A 448 2.79 -7.26 18.80
CA MET A 448 2.94 -8.58 19.46
C MET A 448 4.21 -8.69 20.33
N GLY A 449 5.22 -7.88 20.04
CA GLY A 449 6.51 -7.89 20.73
C GLY A 449 7.54 -7.04 19.99
N VAL A 450 8.79 -7.17 20.41
CA VAL A 450 9.95 -6.52 19.79
C VAL A 450 11.02 -7.55 19.49
N ILE A 451 11.72 -7.39 18.37
CA ILE A 451 12.96 -8.12 18.09
C ILE A 451 14.11 -7.24 18.56
N VAL A 452 14.91 -7.70 19.51
CA VAL A 452 16.10 -7.00 20.01
C VAL A 452 17.32 -7.82 19.62
N ASN A 453 18.22 -7.25 18.81
CA ASN A 453 19.42 -7.92 18.30
C ASN A 453 19.16 -9.29 17.63
N GLY A 454 18.01 -9.42 16.96
CA GLY A 454 17.61 -10.65 16.27
C GLY A 454 16.83 -11.65 17.14
N GLU A 455 16.71 -11.42 18.45
CA GLU A 455 15.91 -12.23 19.36
C GLU A 455 14.50 -11.64 19.52
N PHE A 456 13.46 -12.46 19.33
CA PHE A 456 12.08 -12.02 19.51
C PHE A 456 11.66 -12.08 20.98
N HIS A 457 11.27 -10.93 21.50
CA HIS A 457 10.72 -10.75 22.82
C HIS A 457 9.22 -10.46 22.72
N SER A 458 8.40 -11.47 22.96
CA SER A 458 6.95 -11.29 22.96
C SER A 458 6.51 -10.48 24.18
N PHE A 459 5.52 -9.60 24.02
CA PHE A 459 4.81 -9.01 25.17
C PHE A 459 3.84 -10.00 25.85
N GLY A 460 3.84 -11.26 25.39
CA GLY A 460 3.33 -12.42 26.10
C GLY A 460 1.85 -12.35 26.47
N GLY A 461 0.98 -11.72 25.68
CA GLY A 461 -0.45 -11.56 26.01
C GLY A 461 -0.72 -10.96 27.40
N THR A 462 0.31 -10.41 28.06
CA THR A 462 0.23 -9.98 29.44
C THR A 462 -0.49 -8.65 29.48
N THR A 463 -1.49 -8.57 30.35
CA THR A 463 -2.45 -7.46 30.49
C THR A 463 -1.90 -6.23 31.16
N SER A 464 -0.61 -6.18 31.41
CA SER A 464 -0.05 -5.17 32.27
C SER A 464 0.70 -4.16 31.42
N ASP A 465 0.50 -2.88 31.70
CA ASP A 465 1.43 -1.79 31.33
C ASP A 465 2.80 -1.96 32.02
N VAL A 466 3.12 -3.18 32.48
CA VAL A 466 4.40 -3.48 33.10
C VAL A 466 5.43 -3.35 32.00
N PRO A 467 6.38 -2.43 32.17
CA PRO A 467 7.45 -2.29 31.23
C PRO A 467 8.16 -3.63 31.03
N TYR A 468 8.33 -4.04 29.78
CA TYR A 468 9.13 -5.20 29.47
C TYR A 468 10.59 -4.77 29.49
N VAL A 469 11.40 -5.41 30.35
CA VAL A 469 12.82 -5.05 30.52
C VAL A 469 13.69 -6.09 29.83
N VAL A 470 14.56 -5.63 28.93
CA VAL A 470 15.64 -6.44 28.35
C VAL A 470 16.94 -6.03 29.03
N THR A 471 17.48 -6.93 29.85
CA THR A 471 18.78 -6.75 30.53
C THR A 471 19.86 -7.43 29.71
N HIS A 472 20.93 -6.70 29.35
CA HIS A 472 22.05 -7.28 28.60
C HIS A 472 23.21 -7.65 29.55
N PRO A 473 23.79 -8.86 29.46
CA PRO A 473 24.75 -9.36 30.46
C PRO A 473 26.21 -8.82 30.39
N GLY A 474 26.49 -7.62 29.85
CA GLY A 474 27.87 -7.16 29.64
C GLY A 474 28.09 -5.65 29.81
N GLY A 475 29.25 -5.26 30.36
CA GLY A 475 29.60 -3.87 30.73
C GLY A 475 30.30 -3.03 29.66
N ASP A 476 30.24 -3.43 28.38
CA ASP A 476 30.80 -2.67 27.26
C ASP A 476 29.67 -2.10 26.39
N LYS A 477 29.93 -1.00 25.67
CA LYS A 477 28.97 -0.33 24.79
C LYS A 477 28.39 -1.31 23.77
N PHE A 478 27.07 -1.47 23.76
CA PHE A 478 26.33 -2.30 22.81
C PHE A 478 25.41 -1.45 21.94
N ASP A 479 25.41 -1.75 20.64
CA ASP A 479 24.40 -1.23 19.72
C ASP A 479 23.17 -2.15 19.79
N TYR A 480 21.98 -1.58 19.97
CA TYR A 480 20.72 -2.31 19.98
C TYR A 480 19.99 -2.16 18.64
N SER A 481 19.76 -3.27 17.93
CA SER A 481 18.81 -3.33 16.82
C SER A 481 17.43 -3.70 17.37
N ILE A 482 16.46 -2.80 17.26
CA ILE A 482 15.10 -2.99 17.81
C ILE A 482 14.08 -2.88 16.68
N THR A 483 13.26 -3.92 16.49
CA THR A 483 12.17 -3.94 15.50
C THR A 483 10.86 -4.34 16.17
N ALA A 484 9.82 -3.50 16.09
CA ALA A 484 8.50 -3.86 16.59
C ALA A 484 7.79 -4.86 15.65
N VAL A 485 7.19 -5.90 16.21
CA VAL A 485 6.42 -6.92 15.48
C VAL A 485 4.94 -6.63 15.66
N TYR A 486 4.18 -6.50 14.57
CA TYR A 486 2.74 -6.23 14.61
C TYR A 486 1.95 -7.38 14.01
N GLU A 487 0.77 -7.62 14.55
CA GLU A 487 -0.20 -8.53 13.95
C GLU A 487 -0.74 -7.94 12.64
N THR A 488 -0.60 -8.70 11.54
CA THR A 488 -1.01 -8.27 10.19
C THR A 488 -2.45 -8.63 9.86
N ASP A 489 -2.98 -9.67 10.51
CA ASP A 489 -4.30 -10.25 10.25
C ASP A 489 -5.19 -10.16 11.50
N GLN A 490 -5.44 -8.93 11.95
CA GLN A 490 -6.32 -8.71 13.11
C GLN A 490 -7.74 -9.19 12.79
N LYS A 491 -8.19 -10.24 13.47
CA LYS A 491 -9.55 -10.78 13.36
C LYS A 491 -10.37 -10.59 14.63
N ASP A 492 -9.71 -10.43 15.77
CA ASP A 492 -10.36 -10.30 17.07
C ASP A 492 -10.46 -8.82 17.48
N TRP A 493 -11.63 -8.41 17.95
CA TRP A 493 -11.93 -7.04 18.35
C TRP A 493 -12.54 -7.03 19.73
N TYR A 494 -12.26 -6.04 20.56
CA TYR A 494 -12.66 -6.05 21.96
C TYR A 494 -13.58 -4.88 22.30
N VAL A 495 -14.59 -5.17 23.11
CA VAL A 495 -15.58 -4.22 23.60
C VAL A 495 -15.86 -4.47 25.08
N SER A 496 -16.08 -3.40 25.83
CA SER A 496 -16.39 -3.42 27.26
C SER A 496 -17.25 -2.20 27.60
N PRO A 497 -18.27 -2.30 28.48
CA PRO A 497 -19.09 -1.15 28.87
C PRO A 497 -18.27 -0.02 29.54
N ASP A 498 -17.15 -0.39 30.18
CA ASP A 498 -16.20 0.54 30.81
C ASP A 498 -15.12 1.03 29.83
N GLY A 499 -15.19 0.60 28.56
CA GLY A 499 -14.28 1.00 27.50
C GLY A 499 -14.46 2.43 27.02
N ASN A 500 -13.76 2.78 25.93
CA ASN A 500 -13.84 4.10 25.30
C ASN A 500 -13.99 3.93 23.78
N ASN A 501 -14.96 4.60 23.14
CA ASN A 501 -15.15 4.48 21.69
C ASN A 501 -14.04 5.14 20.85
N ALA A 502 -13.20 5.98 21.47
CA ALA A 502 -11.95 6.44 20.85
C ALA A 502 -10.89 5.33 20.76
N ASN A 503 -11.04 4.25 21.54
CA ASN A 503 -10.14 3.10 21.48
C ASN A 503 -10.27 2.37 20.14
N LYS A 504 -9.18 1.71 19.78
CA LYS A 504 -9.09 0.98 18.52
C LYS A 504 -9.61 -0.45 18.61
N GLY A 505 -9.81 -1.00 19.81
CA GLY A 505 -10.46 -2.29 20.01
C GLY A 505 -9.59 -3.51 19.69
N TYR A 506 -8.27 -3.38 19.54
CA TYR A 506 -7.38 -4.52 19.21
C TYR A 506 -7.09 -5.46 20.38
N HIS A 507 -7.41 -5.03 21.61
CA HIS A 507 -7.10 -5.78 22.83
C HIS A 507 -8.10 -5.48 23.94
N ARG A 508 -8.34 -6.44 24.86
CA ARG A 508 -9.28 -6.32 25.98
C ARG A 508 -9.02 -5.14 26.94
N ASN A 509 -7.78 -4.64 26.99
CA ASN A 509 -7.40 -3.46 27.80
C ASN A 509 -7.59 -2.13 27.07
N CYS A 510 -7.81 -2.17 25.76
CA CYS A 510 -8.17 -1.01 24.95
C CYS A 510 -9.49 -1.30 24.21
N PRO A 511 -10.54 -1.72 24.93
CA PRO A 511 -11.78 -2.12 24.30
C PRO A 511 -12.56 -0.87 23.87
N ARG A 512 -13.34 -0.98 22.79
CA ARG A 512 -14.37 0.02 22.51
C ARG A 512 -15.45 -0.03 23.59
N LYS A 513 -16.19 1.07 23.74
CA LYS A 513 -17.24 1.17 24.76
C LYS A 513 -18.53 0.48 24.33
N THR A 514 -18.93 0.68 23.07
CA THR A 514 -20.24 0.25 22.58
C THR A 514 -20.12 -0.79 21.47
N LEU A 515 -21.10 -1.71 21.43
CA LEU A 515 -21.11 -2.86 20.53
C LEU A 515 -21.16 -2.46 19.04
N ASP A 516 -21.94 -1.45 18.71
CA ASP A 516 -22.03 -0.86 17.37
C ASP A 516 -20.66 -0.36 16.87
N LYS A 517 -19.93 0.39 17.70
CA LYS A 517 -18.59 0.89 17.36
C LYS A 517 -17.57 -0.22 17.29
N ALA A 518 -17.65 -1.25 18.12
CA ALA A 518 -16.79 -2.43 17.98
C ALA A 518 -17.07 -3.16 16.66
N MET A 519 -18.34 -3.27 16.26
CA MET A 519 -18.75 -3.94 15.03
C MET A 519 -18.33 -3.19 13.75
N GLU A 520 -18.13 -1.86 13.80
CA GLU A 520 -17.53 -1.10 12.69
C GLU A 520 -16.15 -1.62 12.31
N LEU A 521 -15.37 -2.08 13.29
CA LEU A 521 -14.00 -2.58 13.10
C LEU A 521 -13.96 -3.94 12.40
N ALA A 522 -14.97 -4.78 12.64
CA ALA A 522 -15.15 -6.02 11.92
C ALA A 522 -15.58 -5.72 10.48
N THR A 523 -14.66 -5.82 9.52
CA THR A 523 -14.99 -5.76 8.09
C THR A 523 -15.89 -6.93 7.69
N GLU A 524 -16.61 -6.82 6.57
CA GLU A 524 -17.51 -7.88 6.03
C GLU A 524 -16.75 -9.12 5.50
N ASN A 525 -15.62 -9.46 6.10
CA ASN A 525 -14.81 -10.63 5.78
C ASN A 525 -15.15 -11.74 6.77
N ALA A 526 -15.41 -12.95 6.25
CA ALA A 526 -15.66 -14.13 7.07
C ALA A 526 -14.50 -14.36 8.06
N GLY A 527 -14.84 -14.61 9.32
CA GLY A 527 -13.88 -15.01 10.36
C GLY A 527 -13.43 -13.92 11.34
N HIS A 528 -14.00 -12.72 11.30
CA HIS A 528 -13.80 -11.74 12.37
C HIS A 528 -14.66 -12.07 13.60
N VAL A 529 -14.15 -11.77 14.80
CA VAL A 529 -14.84 -11.98 16.07
C VAL A 529 -14.75 -10.72 16.93
N VAL A 530 -15.89 -10.26 17.45
CA VAL A 530 -15.97 -9.21 18.45
C VAL A 530 -16.17 -9.86 19.81
N HIS A 531 -15.21 -9.67 20.69
CA HIS A 531 -15.11 -10.15 22.06
C HIS A 531 -15.64 -9.10 23.04
N ALA A 532 -16.68 -9.44 23.79
CA ALA A 532 -17.33 -8.58 24.75
C ALA A 532 -16.99 -9.00 26.18
N ALA A 533 -16.36 -8.09 26.93
CA ALA A 533 -16.19 -8.23 28.37
C ALA A 533 -17.55 -8.24 29.08
N ALA A 534 -17.58 -8.78 30.30
CA ALA A 534 -18.80 -8.81 31.12
C ALA A 534 -19.37 -7.42 31.38
N GLY A 535 -20.68 -7.35 31.57
CA GLY A 535 -21.41 -6.12 31.87
C GLY A 535 -22.63 -5.88 30.98
N THR A 536 -23.27 -4.73 31.16
CA THR A 536 -24.52 -4.39 30.46
C THR A 536 -24.28 -3.41 29.33
N TYR A 537 -24.66 -3.80 28.12
CA TYR A 537 -24.63 -2.97 26.91
C TYR A 537 -26.05 -2.49 26.60
N ASP A 538 -26.37 -1.27 27.06
CA ASP A 538 -27.71 -0.65 26.93
C ASP A 538 -27.68 0.77 26.32
N SER A 539 -26.53 1.18 25.78
CA SER A 539 -26.33 2.46 25.10
C SER A 539 -25.84 2.27 23.66
N PHE A 540 -26.12 3.26 22.81
CA PHE A 540 -25.48 3.43 21.50
C PHE A 540 -24.25 4.34 21.65
N ALA A 541 -23.46 4.49 20.59
CA ALA A 541 -22.48 5.57 20.53
C ALA A 541 -23.15 6.96 20.65
N GLU A 542 -22.46 7.91 21.29
CA GLU A 542 -22.96 9.27 21.46
C GLU A 542 -23.22 9.95 20.10
N GLY A 543 -24.41 10.54 19.94
CA GLY A 543 -24.75 11.40 18.81
C GLY A 543 -25.33 10.71 17.56
N GLU A 544 -25.52 9.39 17.56
CA GLU A 544 -26.17 8.71 16.44
C GLU A 544 -27.70 8.68 16.59
N GLU A 545 -28.40 9.19 15.57
CA GLU A 545 -29.84 9.10 15.42
C GLU A 545 -30.25 7.74 14.84
N TYR A 546 -31.37 7.22 15.36
CA TYR A 546 -31.92 5.90 15.07
C TYR A 546 -32.12 5.64 13.56
N ALA A 547 -31.35 4.71 12.98
CA ALA A 547 -31.67 4.15 11.66
C ALA A 547 -32.71 3.02 11.77
N SER A 548 -33.56 2.89 10.75
CA SER A 548 -34.91 2.32 10.71
C SER A 548 -35.12 0.82 11.02
N ALA A 549 -34.41 0.23 11.99
CA ALA A 549 -34.71 -1.06 12.62
C ALA A 549 -33.89 -1.20 13.91
N ASN A 550 -34.12 -0.33 14.89
CA ASN A 550 -33.31 -0.11 16.09
C ASN A 550 -32.89 -1.43 16.79
N SER A 551 -31.67 -1.89 16.57
CA SER A 551 -31.04 -2.98 17.35
C SER A 551 -29.82 -2.41 18.05
N ARG A 552 -29.51 -2.83 19.29
CA ARG A 552 -28.29 -2.36 20.00
C ARG A 552 -27.02 -2.65 19.21
N VAL A 553 -27.03 -3.76 18.49
CA VAL A 553 -25.96 -4.13 17.58
C VAL A 553 -26.54 -4.89 16.39
N THR A 554 -25.94 -4.66 15.22
CA THR A 554 -26.17 -5.47 14.01
C THR A 554 -24.88 -6.23 13.73
N VAL A 555 -24.85 -7.53 14.03
CA VAL A 555 -23.73 -8.40 13.71
C VAL A 555 -23.68 -8.58 12.19
N LYS A 556 -22.58 -8.16 11.58
CA LYS A 556 -22.36 -8.21 10.12
C LYS A 556 -22.29 -9.64 9.59
N ALA A 557 -22.42 -9.79 8.29
CA ALA A 557 -22.40 -11.09 7.65
C ALA A 557 -21.06 -11.81 7.90
N GLY A 558 -21.12 -13.07 8.35
CA GLY A 558 -19.93 -13.89 8.62
C GLY A 558 -19.07 -13.48 9.84
N VAL A 559 -19.55 -12.53 10.66
CA VAL A 559 -18.86 -12.05 11.87
C VAL A 559 -19.44 -12.71 13.12
N GLY A 560 -18.57 -13.04 14.08
CA GLY A 560 -18.95 -13.49 15.42
C GLY A 560 -19.03 -12.34 16.42
N LEU A 561 -20.01 -12.39 17.32
CA LEU A 561 -20.04 -11.59 18.55
C LEU A 561 -20.07 -12.56 19.74
N VAL A 562 -19.05 -12.53 20.58
CA VAL A 562 -18.79 -13.54 21.63
C VAL A 562 -18.58 -12.84 22.96
N ALA A 563 -19.18 -13.36 24.03
CA ALA A 563 -18.86 -12.93 25.39
C ALA A 563 -17.62 -13.69 25.92
N ASP A 564 -16.66 -12.96 26.50
CA ASP A 564 -15.36 -13.53 26.92
C ASP A 564 -15.41 -14.28 28.26
N GLU A 565 -16.34 -13.94 29.14
CA GLU A 565 -16.32 -14.39 30.53
C GLU A 565 -17.38 -15.44 30.83
N TRP A 566 -16.99 -16.51 31.54
CA TRP A 566 -17.88 -17.56 32.02
C TRP A 566 -18.19 -17.37 33.53
N PRO A 567 -19.47 -17.54 33.95
CA PRO A 567 -20.61 -17.92 33.14
C PRO A 567 -21.08 -16.80 32.23
N LEU A 568 -21.35 -17.14 30.96
CA LEU A 568 -21.69 -16.25 29.84
C LEU A 568 -22.92 -15.33 30.06
N LYS A 569 -23.58 -15.39 31.22
CA LYS A 569 -24.81 -14.65 31.53
C LYS A 569 -24.57 -13.27 32.13
N GLU A 570 -23.33 -12.94 32.48
CA GLU A 570 -22.96 -11.61 33.01
C GLU A 570 -22.80 -10.56 31.90
N THR A 571 -22.71 -11.00 30.64
CA THR A 571 -22.67 -10.15 29.46
C THR A 571 -24.08 -9.96 28.90
N VAL A 572 -24.66 -8.79 29.14
CA VAL A 572 -26.07 -8.48 28.87
C VAL A 572 -26.19 -7.51 27.70
N ILE A 573 -26.89 -7.90 26.63
CA ILE A 573 -27.38 -6.94 25.62
C ILE A 573 -28.81 -6.58 25.97
N ARG A 574 -29.02 -5.31 26.36
CA ARG A 574 -30.32 -4.83 26.82
C ARG A 574 -30.94 -3.89 25.81
N GLY A 575 -32.02 -4.31 25.17
CA GLY A 575 -32.85 -3.43 24.35
C GLY A 575 -33.60 -2.38 25.18
N ALA A 576 -34.58 -1.70 24.59
CA ALA A 576 -35.35 -0.67 25.29
C ALA A 576 -36.79 -0.60 24.78
N SER A 577 -37.69 -0.21 25.68
CA SER A 577 -39.07 0.13 25.30
C SER A 577 -39.13 1.51 24.66
N ASP A 578 -40.05 1.70 23.73
CA ASP A 578 -40.49 3.03 23.33
C ASP A 578 -41.23 3.66 24.52
N THR A 579 -40.81 4.85 24.92
CA THR A 579 -41.40 5.62 26.03
C THR A 579 -42.24 6.81 25.56
N THR A 580 -42.34 7.00 24.24
CA THR A 580 -43.16 8.06 23.65
C THR A 580 -44.64 7.68 23.62
N GLU A 581 -45.49 8.67 23.37
CA GLU A 581 -46.95 8.48 23.19
C GLU A 581 -47.34 7.53 22.04
N LYS A 582 -46.40 7.21 21.13
CA LYS A 582 -46.59 6.26 20.03
C LYS A 582 -46.40 4.80 20.48
N ALA A 583 -45.90 4.57 21.69
CA ALA A 583 -45.75 3.25 22.25
C ALA A 583 -47.11 2.62 22.59
N ASN A 584 -47.26 1.32 22.34
CA ASN A 584 -48.39 0.57 22.87
C ASN A 584 -48.18 0.26 24.36
N LYS A 585 -49.21 -0.28 25.04
CA LYS A 585 -49.16 -0.58 26.49
C LYS A 585 -48.06 -1.58 26.92
N TYR A 586 -47.34 -2.19 25.99
CA TYR A 586 -46.24 -3.13 26.24
C TYR A 586 -44.86 -2.54 25.93
N GLY A 587 -44.78 -1.27 25.55
CA GLY A 587 -43.53 -0.58 25.23
C GLY A 587 -43.02 -0.83 23.81
N ASN A 588 -43.85 -1.37 22.91
CA ASN A 588 -43.52 -1.48 21.48
C ASN A 588 -43.93 -0.19 20.77
N GLY A 589 -43.08 0.32 19.89
CA GLY A 589 -43.29 1.60 19.19
C GLY A 589 -42.09 1.95 18.30
N PRO A 590 -42.17 3.03 17.51
CA PRO A 590 -41.11 3.41 16.56
C PRO A 590 -39.72 3.65 17.18
N ASN A 591 -39.63 3.99 18.47
CA ASN A 591 -38.37 4.19 19.19
C ASN A 591 -37.97 3.00 20.07
N ALA A 592 -38.71 1.90 20.01
CA ALA A 592 -38.34 0.65 20.68
C ALA A 592 -37.01 0.14 20.11
N VAL A 593 -36.21 -0.52 20.96
CA VAL A 593 -34.89 -1.04 20.60
C VAL A 593 -34.84 -2.55 20.87
N ARG A 594 -34.54 -3.31 19.82
CA ARG A 594 -34.20 -4.74 19.86
C ARG A 594 -32.82 -4.95 20.46
N CYS A 595 -32.56 -6.11 21.06
CA CYS A 595 -31.20 -6.41 21.52
C CYS A 595 -30.22 -6.57 20.35
N VAL A 596 -30.46 -7.50 19.42
CA VAL A 596 -29.51 -7.76 18.32
C VAL A 596 -30.19 -8.07 16.98
N THR A 597 -29.58 -7.60 15.88
CA THR A 597 -29.80 -8.15 14.53
C THR A 597 -28.57 -8.95 14.14
N VAL A 598 -28.75 -10.11 13.52
CA VAL A 598 -27.65 -10.94 13.00
C VAL A 598 -27.85 -11.14 11.51
N GLU A 599 -26.91 -10.61 10.72
CA GLU A 599 -26.85 -10.75 9.28
C GLU A 599 -26.44 -12.17 8.84
N LYS A 600 -26.48 -12.42 7.53
CA LYS A 600 -26.24 -13.74 6.94
C LYS A 600 -24.94 -14.38 7.44
N ASN A 601 -25.00 -15.65 7.87
CA ASN A 601 -23.86 -16.40 8.40
C ASN A 601 -23.16 -15.79 9.64
N GLY A 602 -23.72 -14.74 10.26
CA GLY A 602 -23.19 -14.19 11.51
C GLY A 602 -23.64 -15.01 12.72
N TYR A 603 -22.98 -14.84 13.86
CA TYR A 603 -23.42 -15.50 15.10
C TYR A 603 -23.23 -14.64 16.34
N VAL A 604 -24.07 -14.88 17.34
CA VAL A 604 -23.95 -14.33 18.69
C VAL A 604 -23.79 -15.50 19.66
N CYS A 605 -22.75 -15.47 20.49
CA CYS A 605 -22.43 -16.55 21.41
C CYS A 605 -22.33 -16.04 22.85
N GLY A 606 -23.08 -16.67 23.76
CA GLY A 606 -22.90 -16.46 25.19
C GLY A 606 -23.40 -15.12 25.73
N PHE A 607 -24.53 -14.62 25.26
CA PHE A 607 -25.10 -13.38 25.82
C PHE A 607 -26.43 -13.62 26.52
N LYS A 608 -26.72 -12.77 27.50
CA LYS A 608 -28.09 -12.55 27.95
C LYS A 608 -28.75 -11.44 27.14
N LEU A 609 -29.78 -11.78 26.36
CA LEU A 609 -30.55 -10.84 25.54
C LEU A 609 -31.85 -10.49 26.24
N THR A 610 -32.01 -9.24 26.69
CA THR A 610 -33.19 -8.84 27.49
C THR A 610 -33.74 -7.44 27.23
N GLY A 611 -35.00 -7.21 27.60
CA GLY A 611 -35.64 -5.89 27.54
C GLY A 611 -35.92 -5.35 26.15
N GLY A 612 -35.62 -6.12 25.09
CA GLY A 612 -35.80 -5.71 23.72
C GLY A 612 -37.27 -5.63 23.29
N ARG A 613 -37.58 -4.60 22.51
CA ARG A 613 -38.90 -4.29 21.97
C ARG A 613 -38.79 -3.94 20.49
N THR A 614 -39.90 -4.02 19.76
CA THR A 614 -39.94 -3.71 18.33
C THR A 614 -40.95 -2.62 18.02
N ASP A 615 -40.99 -2.19 16.76
CA ASP A 615 -42.03 -1.32 16.25
C ASP A 615 -43.42 -1.98 16.39
N ASN A 616 -44.47 -1.16 16.49
CA ASN A 616 -45.86 -1.57 16.64
C ASN A 616 -46.74 -1.22 15.42
N THR A 617 -46.14 -0.66 14.36
CA THR A 617 -46.86 -0.25 13.14
C THR A 617 -47.01 -1.41 12.15
N GLU A 618 -48.25 -1.75 11.79
CA GLU A 618 -48.57 -2.87 10.88
C GLU A 618 -48.00 -2.68 9.46
N ASP A 619 -47.74 -1.44 9.03
CA ASP A 619 -47.18 -1.11 7.71
C ASP A 619 -45.66 -1.34 7.61
N SER A 620 -44.99 -1.66 8.72
CA SER A 620 -43.55 -1.84 8.73
C SER A 620 -43.16 -3.27 8.33
N LYS A 621 -42.19 -3.39 7.40
CA LYS A 621 -41.61 -4.67 6.96
C LYS A 621 -41.24 -5.53 8.17
N ALA A 622 -41.37 -6.86 8.08
CA ALA A 622 -41.12 -7.83 9.16
C ALA A 622 -39.80 -7.60 9.93
N ALA A 623 -38.78 -6.99 9.30
CA ALA A 623 -37.53 -6.59 9.93
C ALA A 623 -37.67 -5.57 11.09
N ARG A 624 -38.76 -4.79 11.16
CA ARG A 624 -38.98 -3.76 12.20
C ARG A 624 -39.91 -4.22 13.32
N THR A 625 -40.83 -5.13 13.04
CA THR A 625 -41.89 -5.56 13.97
C THR A 625 -41.63 -6.89 14.65
N CYS A 626 -40.63 -7.67 14.22
CA CYS A 626 -40.37 -9.01 14.73
C CYS A 626 -39.05 -9.14 15.51
N GLY A 627 -38.95 -10.13 16.41
CA GLY A 627 -37.70 -10.51 17.07
C GLY A 627 -37.20 -9.52 18.11
N GLY A 628 -37.91 -9.32 19.23
CA GLY A 628 -37.54 -8.31 20.24
C GLY A 628 -36.19 -8.59 20.92
N GLY A 629 -35.86 -9.86 21.13
CA GLY A 629 -34.53 -10.28 21.56
C GLY A 629 -33.56 -10.30 20.38
N ALA A 630 -33.88 -11.07 19.34
CA ALA A 630 -33.03 -11.19 18.16
C ALA A 630 -33.80 -11.27 16.84
N TYR A 631 -33.25 -10.66 15.80
CA TYR A 631 -33.68 -10.83 14.41
C TYR A 631 -32.55 -11.49 13.61
N LEU A 632 -32.81 -12.67 13.07
CA LEU A 632 -31.83 -13.52 12.38
C LEU A 632 -32.13 -13.54 10.87
N LYS A 633 -31.09 -13.37 10.05
CA LYS A 633 -31.14 -13.61 8.60
C LYS A 633 -30.51 -14.95 8.24
N GLU A 634 -30.59 -15.34 6.97
CA GLU A 634 -30.07 -16.60 6.40
C GLU A 634 -28.85 -17.18 7.13
N SER A 635 -29.02 -18.35 7.74
CA SER A 635 -27.95 -19.09 8.45
C SER A 635 -27.29 -18.34 9.63
N ALA A 636 -27.92 -17.29 10.16
CA ALA A 636 -27.48 -16.65 11.39
C ALA A 636 -27.79 -17.50 12.62
N ALA A 637 -26.93 -17.45 13.63
CA ALA A 637 -27.05 -18.30 14.81
C ALA A 637 -27.01 -17.51 16.13
N LEU A 638 -27.75 -18.03 17.12
CA LEU A 638 -27.56 -17.71 18.53
C LEU A 638 -27.06 -18.99 19.22
N ILE A 639 -25.93 -18.90 19.91
CA ILE A 639 -25.25 -20.03 20.54
C ILE A 639 -25.13 -19.70 22.02
N ASP A 640 -25.55 -20.62 22.90
CA ASP A 640 -25.42 -20.49 24.36
C ASP A 640 -25.95 -19.16 24.95
N CYS A 641 -26.99 -18.59 24.32
CA CYS A 641 -27.60 -17.33 24.77
C CYS A 641 -28.79 -17.57 25.71
N GLU A 642 -28.92 -16.74 26.74
CA GLU A 642 -30.13 -16.63 27.56
C GLU A 642 -31.03 -15.51 27.02
N ILE A 643 -32.25 -15.82 26.60
CA ILE A 643 -33.15 -14.83 26.01
C ILE A 643 -34.40 -14.67 26.87
N THR A 644 -34.56 -13.53 27.55
CA THR A 644 -35.62 -13.32 28.55
C THR A 644 -36.16 -11.89 28.55
N GLY A 645 -37.44 -11.69 28.87
CA GLY A 645 -38.00 -10.34 29.07
C GLY A 645 -38.13 -9.48 27.81
N ASN A 646 -38.18 -10.10 26.62
CA ASN A 646 -38.33 -9.43 25.32
C ASN A 646 -39.80 -9.44 24.87
N GLY A 647 -40.19 -8.49 24.01
CA GLY A 647 -41.54 -8.36 23.48
C GLY A 647 -41.53 -7.81 22.07
N THR A 648 -42.58 -8.06 21.30
CA THR A 648 -42.72 -7.52 19.94
C THR A 648 -44.12 -6.96 19.69
N GLY A 649 -44.22 -6.08 18.70
CA GLY A 649 -45.50 -5.60 18.18
C GLY A 649 -46.27 -6.64 17.35
N TYR A 650 -45.58 -7.63 16.73
CA TYR A 650 -46.21 -8.55 15.77
C TYR A 650 -45.85 -10.05 15.97
N ARG A 651 -44.80 -10.56 15.32
CA ARG A 651 -44.41 -11.99 15.34
C ARG A 651 -43.06 -12.21 16.03
N GLY A 652 -42.80 -13.45 16.46
CA GLY A 652 -41.50 -13.88 17.01
C GLY A 652 -41.05 -13.02 18.19
N SER A 653 -41.81 -12.99 19.28
CA SER A 653 -41.60 -12.08 20.44
C SER A 653 -40.19 -12.11 21.00
N VAL A 654 -39.54 -13.27 20.92
CA VAL A 654 -38.22 -13.54 21.48
C VAL A 654 -37.15 -13.56 20.37
N VAL A 655 -37.33 -14.42 19.37
CA VAL A 655 -36.46 -14.54 18.20
C VAL A 655 -37.32 -14.64 16.94
N TYR A 656 -36.89 -14.01 15.86
CA TYR A 656 -37.47 -14.19 14.53
C TYR A 656 -36.37 -14.47 13.52
N SER A 657 -36.56 -15.48 12.68
CA SER A 657 -35.69 -15.80 11.55
C SER A 657 -36.47 -15.60 10.26
N ASN A 658 -35.88 -14.92 9.27
CA ASN A 658 -36.40 -14.87 7.91
C ASN A 658 -35.81 -16.02 7.09
N GLU A 659 -36.65 -16.94 6.60
CA GLU A 659 -36.25 -17.91 5.60
C GLU A 659 -36.21 -17.21 4.23
N SER A 660 -35.01 -17.07 3.66
CA SER A 660 -34.83 -16.86 2.22
C SER A 660 -33.83 -17.85 1.65
#